data_AF-A0AAV6YE37-F1
#
_entry.id   AF-A0AAV6YE37-F1
#
_cell.length_a   1.000
_cell.length_b   1.000
_cell.length_c   1.000
_cell.angle_alpha   90.00
_cell.angle_beta   90.00
_cell.angle_gamma   90.00
#
_symmetry.space_group_name_H-M   'P 1'
#
loop_
_entity.id
_entity.type
_entity.pdbx_description
1 polymer ?
#
loop_
_entity_poly.entity_id
_entity_poly.type
_entity_poly.pdbx_seq_one_letter_code
_entity_poly.pdbx_strand_id
1 'polypeptide(L)'
;MCGIFAYLNFNVSRERRYILEVLFNGLRRLEYRGYDSSGISIDSSFISTPPLVFRQEGNIESLVKSVYNDVSATDLNLEESFSIHAGIAHTRWATHGEPAPRNSHPQTSDTGNEFLVVHNGVITNYEVDFPFLTIATSLLFPNARCDFSKNFVLLAETCSMVVIAAPSYSVLKETLVRHGFTFESETDTEVIPKLAKFVFDNANEEGDKSVTFSQVVLEVMRHLEGAYALIFKSRHYPNELIACKRGSPLLLGVKELAEEASRASFNDAKFLSSNGQPKELFLSSDASAVVEHTKKVLVIEDGEVVHLKDGCATIFKFDHAKGKLRPASVERALSVLEMEVEQINKGKYEHYMQKEIHEQPESLTTTMRGRLIRGGSCKAKSVLLGGLKDHLKTIRRSRRVVFIGCGTSYNAALAARPILEELSGIPVTMEIASDLLDRQGPIYREDTTVFVSQSGETADTLQALEYALENGALCVGITNTVGSAIARNTHCGVHINAGCEIGVASTKAYTSQIVVMAMMALAIGSDTISSQSRRETIIDGLFDLPSKVREVLKLDQEMKDLAKLLISEQSLLVFGRGYNYATALEGALKVKEVALMHSEGILAGEMKHGPLALVDETLPIVVIATRDACFRFLLMYSKQQSVIQQLHARKGRLIVMCTKGDAASVCAGGSSRIIEVPQVEDCLQPVINIVPLQLLAYHLTVLRGYNVDQPRNLAKSVTTQYCRDKKMAMGELFLSAFVQVLFQQLASHATMALARREKIESHFKKLSQNFSIIVAVLDDAEDKQLTDKAVKVWLEGLRDLAYDLDDVLDEITTQALIQESKGIQHNRTSMVWKFIPTCSSYTPGALVSNYRLMSKIKDITNRIQVIVKQRIDLNLKDNAGGSSNRSSVMRLPSTSLVNESNVYGRDEDKEAILKMLLRDEACHDDITVIPIVGMGGIGKTTLAQLVYNDKGVKQNFHVRAWVCVSEEFDLPTITKTIFETVTKTSGLSKDLDTLQVSLQEKLSKTKFLFVLDDVWNENYEKWELLCRPFQSGLPGSRIIVTTRNDSVASVVGSPRTAYHMKLLTDDDCLSLLSHLTRKSFHDNSEFKEIGVGLVKKCKGLPLAAKTLGGLLRSKPSKEEWANVLNSKIWDLPEDNNILPVLRLSYHHLPSHLKHLFAYCSIFPKDYEFDKKELVLLWMGEGFL
;
A
#
# COMPACT_ATOMS: atom_id res chain seq x y z
N MET A 1 6.99 13.60 8.00
CA MET A 1 5.94 13.55 9.05
C MET A 1 5.26 14.93 9.13
N CYS A 2 4.25 15.10 9.98
CA CYS A 2 3.74 16.43 10.35
C CYS A 2 3.89 16.61 11.87
N GLY A 3 3.72 17.82 12.40
CA GLY A 3 3.80 18.12 13.83
C GLY A 3 2.47 18.60 14.38
N ILE A 4 1.97 17.96 15.44
CA ILE A 4 0.82 18.46 16.24
C ILE A 4 1.34 18.98 17.57
N PHE A 5 0.86 20.15 17.98
CA PHE A 5 1.03 20.68 19.32
C PHE A 5 -0.25 21.38 19.79
N ALA A 6 -0.62 21.19 21.05
CA ALA A 6 -1.70 21.95 21.68
C ALA A 6 -1.35 22.26 23.13
N TYR A 7 -1.83 23.41 23.58
CA TYR A 7 -1.59 23.93 24.92
C TYR A 7 -2.92 24.30 25.57
N LEU A 8 -3.14 23.81 26.78
CA LEU A 8 -4.30 24.15 27.60
C LEU A 8 -3.83 24.55 29.00
N ASN A 9 -4.08 25.80 29.37
CA ASN A 9 -3.94 26.26 30.75
C ASN A 9 -5.30 26.21 31.45
N PHE A 10 -5.35 25.66 32.67
CA PHE A 10 -6.57 25.57 33.47
C PHE A 10 -6.32 26.14 34.87
N ASN A 11 -7.09 27.17 35.25
CA ASN A 11 -6.88 27.95 36.47
C ASN A 11 -5.44 28.51 36.59
N VAL A 12 -4.80 28.79 35.46
CA VAL A 12 -3.48 29.43 35.36
C VAL A 12 -3.62 30.63 34.45
N SER A 13 -3.56 31.83 35.02
CA SER A 13 -3.68 33.08 34.27
C SER A 13 -2.48 33.27 33.35
N ARG A 14 -2.71 33.27 32.04
CA ARG A 14 -1.68 33.47 31.01
C ARG A 14 -2.11 34.55 30.03
N GLU A 15 -1.19 35.44 29.70
CA GLU A 15 -1.38 36.45 28.66
C GLU A 15 -1.43 35.79 27.28
N ARG A 16 -2.17 36.39 26.35
CA ARG A 16 -2.22 35.95 24.96
C ARG A 16 -0.83 35.88 24.33
N ARG A 17 0.06 36.84 24.62
CA ARG A 17 1.46 36.79 24.16
C ARG A 17 2.15 35.51 24.59
N TYR A 18 2.02 35.12 25.86
CA TYR A 18 2.61 33.89 26.39
C TYR A 18 2.03 32.65 25.71
N ILE A 19 0.71 32.60 25.53
CA ILE A 19 0.03 31.50 24.83
C ILE A 19 0.56 31.34 23.40
N LEU A 20 0.69 32.43 22.66
CA LEU A 20 1.25 32.43 21.31
C LEU A 20 2.69 31.92 21.29
N GLU A 21 3.54 32.41 22.21
CA GLU A 21 4.93 31.98 22.32
C GLU A 21 5.06 30.48 22.63
N VAL A 22 4.22 29.94 23.52
CA VAL A 22 4.19 28.50 23.82
C VAL A 22 3.82 27.69 22.58
N LEU A 23 2.79 28.10 21.83
CA LEU A 23 2.41 27.42 20.58
C LEU A 23 3.52 27.50 19.52
N PHE A 24 4.12 28.68 19.31
CA PHE A 24 5.22 28.86 18.35
C PHE A 24 6.45 28.03 18.74
N ASN A 25 6.84 28.03 20.01
CA ASN A 25 7.97 27.23 20.48
C ASN A 25 7.69 25.74 20.34
N GLY A 26 6.48 25.27 20.68
CA GLY A 26 6.04 23.91 20.42
C GLY A 26 6.18 23.53 18.95
N LEU A 27 5.74 24.39 18.02
CA LEU A 27 5.95 24.16 16.58
C LEU A 27 7.43 24.15 16.21
N ARG A 28 8.26 25.05 16.74
CA ARG A 28 9.72 25.10 16.44
C ARG A 28 10.39 23.79 16.82
N ARG A 29 9.96 23.14 17.90
CA ARG A 29 10.44 21.81 18.30
C ARG A 29 10.01 20.71 17.32
N LEU A 30 8.95 20.92 16.55
CA LEU A 30 8.40 19.95 15.59
C LEU A 30 8.73 20.27 14.12
N GLU A 31 9.40 21.38 13.83
CA GLU A 31 9.67 21.84 12.46
C GLU A 31 10.48 20.83 11.63
N TYR A 32 11.36 20.06 12.29
CA TYR A 32 12.13 19.00 11.64
C TYR A 32 11.27 17.86 11.08
N ARG A 33 10.02 17.74 11.55
CA ARG A 33 9.08 16.72 11.07
C ARG A 33 8.39 17.16 9.77
N GLY A 34 8.11 18.46 9.60
CA GLY A 34 7.46 19.06 8.43
C GLY A 34 7.47 20.59 8.50
N TYR A 35 7.66 21.24 7.35
CA TYR A 35 7.94 22.68 7.26
C TYR A 35 7.43 23.35 5.96
N ASP A 36 6.55 22.69 5.21
CA ASP A 36 5.98 23.27 3.98
C ASP A 36 4.98 24.38 4.30
N SER A 37 4.20 24.19 5.37
CA SER A 37 3.27 25.18 5.88
C SER A 37 2.93 24.95 7.35
N SER A 38 2.38 25.95 8.02
CA SER A 38 2.02 25.86 9.44
C SER A 38 0.82 26.73 9.80
N GLY A 39 0.22 26.48 10.96
CA GLY A 39 -0.86 27.31 11.46
C GLY A 39 -1.19 27.06 12.93
N ILE A 40 -1.94 28.00 13.50
CA ILE A 40 -2.38 28.00 14.91
C ILE A 40 -3.82 28.45 15.03
N SER A 41 -4.48 28.06 16.12
CA SER A 41 -5.73 28.64 16.57
C SER A 41 -5.74 28.94 18.06
N ILE A 42 -6.25 30.13 18.40
CA ILE A 42 -6.38 30.65 19.77
C ILE A 42 -7.76 31.29 19.97
N ASP A 43 -8.18 31.48 21.22
CA ASP A 43 -9.42 32.19 21.53
C ASP A 43 -9.26 33.72 21.39
N SER A 44 -10.32 34.38 20.92
CA SER A 44 -10.32 35.80 20.55
C SER A 44 -10.54 36.78 21.70
N SER A 45 -11.38 36.47 22.70
CA SER A 45 -11.61 37.29 23.92
C SER A 45 -12.72 36.70 24.78
N PHE A 46 -13.93 36.53 24.23
CA PHE A 46 -15.08 35.98 24.94
C PHE A 46 -15.39 34.54 24.51
N ILE A 47 -15.95 33.74 25.43
CA ILE A 47 -16.44 32.38 25.17
C ILE A 47 -17.40 32.32 23.96
N SER A 48 -18.14 33.39 23.71
CA SER A 48 -19.11 33.47 22.61
C SER A 48 -18.51 33.91 21.28
N THR A 49 -17.23 34.30 21.19
CA THR A 49 -16.63 34.75 19.92
C THR A 49 -15.91 33.61 19.19
N PRO A 50 -15.91 33.58 17.83
CA PRO A 50 -15.21 32.56 17.05
C PRO A 50 -13.70 32.50 17.38
N PRO A 51 -13.10 31.31 17.49
CA PRO A 51 -11.65 31.20 17.60
C PRO A 51 -10.95 31.83 16.40
N LEU A 52 -9.79 32.45 16.65
CA LEU A 52 -8.92 32.97 15.61
C LEU A 52 -8.13 31.82 15.00
N VAL A 53 -7.93 31.85 13.69
CA VAL A 53 -7.16 30.84 12.94
C VAL A 53 -6.16 31.57 12.05
N PHE A 54 -4.89 31.28 12.24
CA PHE A 54 -3.80 31.83 11.44
C PHE A 54 -3.10 30.69 10.70
N ARG A 55 -2.90 30.85 9.40
CA ARG A 55 -2.35 29.83 8.50
C ARG A 55 -1.39 30.49 7.53
N GLN A 56 -0.21 29.92 7.36
CA GLN A 56 0.84 30.50 6.51
C GLN A 56 1.62 29.41 5.78
N GLU A 57 2.01 29.69 4.54
CA GLU A 57 2.95 28.87 3.76
C GLU A 57 4.39 29.19 4.17
N GLY A 58 5.24 28.16 4.18
CA GLY A 58 6.64 28.24 4.54
C GLY A 58 6.93 27.83 5.99
N ASN A 59 8.15 28.16 6.41
CA ASN A 59 8.66 27.83 7.75
C ASN A 59 7.92 28.57 8.88
N ILE A 60 8.20 28.21 10.13
CA ILE A 60 7.47 28.74 11.29
C ILE A 60 7.71 30.24 11.46
N GLU A 61 8.89 30.74 11.11
CA GLU A 61 9.18 32.18 11.18
C GLU A 61 8.32 33.00 10.21
N SER A 62 7.86 32.40 9.10
CA SER A 62 6.88 33.02 8.21
C SER A 62 5.52 33.15 8.89
N LEU A 63 5.07 32.11 9.59
CA LEU A 63 3.83 32.14 10.37
C LEU A 63 3.91 33.17 11.50
N VAL A 64 5.00 33.18 12.27
CA VAL A 64 5.20 34.13 13.38
C VAL A 64 5.09 35.58 12.89
N LYS A 65 5.76 35.91 11.78
CA LYS A 65 5.67 37.24 11.16
C LYS A 65 4.24 37.56 10.72
N SER A 66 3.55 36.62 10.08
CA SER A 66 2.16 36.80 9.64
C SER A 66 1.24 37.08 10.82
N VAL A 67 1.32 36.29 11.90
CA VAL A 67 0.46 36.46 13.08
C VAL A 67 0.66 37.82 13.73
N TYR A 68 1.92 38.26 13.94
CA TYR A 68 2.16 39.57 14.54
C TYR A 68 1.74 40.74 13.63
N ASN A 69 1.85 40.60 12.31
CA ASN A 69 1.33 41.57 11.37
C ASN A 69 -0.21 41.64 11.45
N ASP A 70 -0.89 40.50 11.46
CA ASP A 70 -2.36 40.45 11.55
C ASP A 70 -2.86 41.01 12.89
N VAL A 71 -2.18 40.68 14.00
CA VAL A 71 -2.43 41.26 15.33
C VAL A 71 -2.30 42.78 15.30
N SER A 72 -1.25 43.31 14.65
CA SER A 72 -1.07 44.76 14.53
C SER A 72 -2.15 45.45 13.68
N ALA A 73 -2.71 44.74 12.69
CA ALA A 73 -3.76 45.25 11.81
C ALA A 73 -5.17 45.15 12.42
N THR A 74 -5.39 44.21 13.33
CA THR A 74 -6.71 43.94 13.95
C THR A 74 -6.88 44.51 15.36
N ASP A 75 -5.86 45.21 15.88
CA ASP A 75 -5.80 45.78 17.25
C ASP A 75 -6.08 44.75 18.36
N LEU A 76 -5.56 43.52 18.16
CA LEU A 76 -5.78 42.42 19.09
C LEU A 76 -4.93 42.60 20.35
N ASN A 77 -5.54 42.66 21.53
CA ASN A 77 -4.81 42.89 22.79
C ASN A 77 -3.93 41.71 23.19
N LEU A 78 -2.61 41.84 23.06
CA LEU A 78 -1.65 40.79 23.45
C LEU A 78 -1.50 40.59 24.96
N GLU A 79 -1.89 41.58 25.77
CA GLU A 79 -1.82 41.55 27.25
C GLU A 79 -3.08 40.97 27.89
N GLU A 80 -4.09 40.61 27.09
CA GLU A 80 -5.31 39.99 27.60
C GLU A 80 -4.99 38.64 28.25
N SER A 81 -5.44 38.45 29.48
CA SER A 81 -5.14 37.28 30.30
C SER A 81 -6.29 36.28 30.33
N PHE A 82 -5.97 35.00 30.13
CA PHE A 82 -6.89 33.89 30.14
C PHE A 82 -6.58 32.98 31.33
N SER A 83 -7.54 32.79 32.24
CA SER A 83 -7.43 31.80 33.33
C SER A 83 -7.58 30.37 32.80
N ILE A 84 -8.38 30.21 31.75
CA ILE A 84 -8.57 28.98 31.01
C ILE A 84 -8.52 29.32 29.52
N HIS A 85 -7.69 28.60 28.76
CA HIS A 85 -7.58 28.73 27.31
C HIS A 85 -7.14 27.39 26.70
N ALA A 86 -7.58 27.14 25.46
CA ALA A 86 -7.15 25.99 24.68
C ALA A 86 -6.66 26.42 23.29
N GLY A 87 -5.36 26.25 23.04
CA GLY A 87 -4.72 26.54 21.75
C GLY A 87 -4.30 25.27 21.02
N ILE A 88 -4.48 25.23 19.70
CA ILE A 88 -3.99 24.14 18.84
C ILE A 88 -3.09 24.68 17.75
N ALA A 89 -2.10 23.90 17.35
CA ALA A 89 -1.05 24.29 16.43
C ALA A 89 -0.59 23.10 15.57
N HIS A 90 -0.17 23.37 14.34
CA HIS A 90 0.27 22.34 13.40
C HIS A 90 1.40 22.79 12.47
N THR A 91 2.34 21.88 12.20
CA THR A 91 3.26 21.97 11.06
C THR A 91 2.97 20.86 10.05
N ARG A 92 2.91 21.22 8.77
CA ARG A 92 2.48 20.34 7.68
C ARG A 92 3.63 20.03 6.72
N TRP A 93 3.71 18.76 6.32
CA TRP A 93 4.41 18.29 5.14
C TRP A 93 3.35 17.81 4.15
N ALA A 94 3.23 18.50 3.02
CA ALA A 94 2.10 18.37 2.12
C ALA A 94 2.14 17.03 1.35
N THR A 95 1.21 16.13 1.67
CA THR A 95 0.99 14.87 0.93
C THR A 95 -0.13 14.97 -0.11
N HIS A 96 -1.14 15.81 0.14
CA HIS A 96 -2.27 16.10 -0.75
C HIS A 96 -2.45 17.62 -0.91
N GLY A 97 -2.62 18.10 -2.14
CA GLY A 97 -2.74 19.53 -2.43
C GLY A 97 -1.45 20.33 -2.21
N GLU A 98 -1.31 21.44 -2.92
CA GLU A 98 -0.11 22.30 -2.80
C GLU A 98 0.05 22.90 -1.38
N PRO A 99 1.29 23.18 -0.94
CA PRO A 99 1.52 24.04 0.22
C PRO A 99 0.86 25.41 0.01
N ALA A 100 -0.19 25.71 0.77
CA ALA A 100 -0.90 26.98 0.72
C ALA A 100 -1.67 27.20 2.04
N PRO A 101 -1.95 28.46 2.45
CA PRO A 101 -2.70 28.73 3.67
C PRO A 101 -4.04 27.98 3.77
N ARG A 102 -4.76 27.81 2.66
CA ARG A 102 -6.03 27.06 2.59
C ARG A 102 -5.87 25.56 2.92
N ASN A 103 -4.71 24.98 2.60
CA ASN A 103 -4.40 23.58 2.84
C ASN A 103 -3.64 23.37 4.17
N SER A 104 -3.21 24.44 4.84
CA SER A 104 -2.61 24.38 6.18
C SER A 104 -3.66 24.08 7.25
N HIS A 105 -3.24 23.40 8.31
CA HIS A 105 -4.07 23.17 9.48
C HIS A 105 -3.89 24.32 10.49
N PRO A 106 -4.84 24.58 11.41
CA PRO A 106 -6.11 23.86 11.63
C PRO A 106 -7.11 24.01 10.47
N GLN A 107 -7.79 22.91 10.09
CA GLN A 107 -8.94 22.97 9.17
C GLN A 107 -10.23 23.29 9.93
N THR A 108 -11.17 23.95 9.26
CA THR A 108 -12.39 24.49 9.88
C THR A 108 -13.64 23.88 9.25
N SER A 109 -14.73 23.78 10.01
CA SER A 109 -16.02 23.29 9.51
C SER A 109 -16.68 24.30 8.57
N ASP A 110 -16.57 25.58 8.90
CA ASP A 110 -17.26 26.72 8.27
C ASP A 110 -16.50 28.02 8.52
N THR A 111 -17.04 29.14 8.02
CA THR A 111 -16.50 30.49 8.19
C THR A 111 -16.59 31.02 9.62
N GLY A 112 -17.42 30.42 10.47
CA GLY A 112 -17.59 30.75 11.88
C GLY A 112 -16.67 29.97 12.82
N ASN A 113 -15.80 29.11 12.29
CA ASN A 113 -14.86 28.28 13.02
C ASN A 113 -15.52 27.44 14.13
N GLU A 114 -16.71 26.88 13.87
CA GLU A 114 -17.46 26.12 14.89
C GLU A 114 -16.70 24.88 15.37
N PHE A 115 -16.10 24.12 14.43
CA PHE A 115 -15.21 23.01 14.71
C PHE A 115 -13.88 23.18 13.98
N LEU A 116 -12.79 22.90 14.70
CA LEU A 116 -11.42 23.02 14.25
C LEU A 116 -10.65 21.73 14.53
N VAL A 117 -9.85 21.29 13.55
CA VAL A 117 -9.07 20.05 13.66
C VAL A 117 -7.65 20.25 13.16
N VAL A 118 -6.69 19.72 13.92
CA VAL A 118 -5.33 19.44 13.42
C VAL A 118 -5.15 17.93 13.27
N HIS A 119 -4.52 17.52 12.18
CA HIS A 119 -4.43 16.11 11.76
C HIS A 119 -3.01 15.74 11.30
N ASN A 120 -2.52 14.61 11.80
CA ASN A 120 -1.35 13.90 11.28
C ASN A 120 -1.80 12.53 10.81
N GLY A 121 -1.60 12.20 9.54
CA GLY A 121 -2.06 10.91 9.01
C GLY A 121 -2.66 11.04 7.61
N VAL A 122 -3.41 10.01 7.22
CA VAL A 122 -4.21 9.96 5.99
C VAL A 122 -5.55 9.28 6.31
N ILE A 123 -6.64 9.89 5.84
CA ILE A 123 -7.98 9.31 5.90
C ILE A 123 -8.26 8.50 4.62
N THR A 124 -8.67 7.24 4.77
CA THR A 124 -8.73 6.27 3.66
C THR A 124 -10.11 5.64 3.41
N ASN A 125 -11.20 6.29 3.81
CA ASN A 125 -12.55 5.76 3.68
C ASN A 125 -12.94 5.25 2.27
N TYR A 126 -13.14 3.94 2.16
CA TYR A 126 -13.61 3.30 0.92
C TYR A 126 -15.14 3.11 0.89
N GLU A 127 -15.79 3.09 2.05
CA GLU A 127 -17.26 3.00 2.19
C GLU A 127 -17.79 4.06 3.16
N VAL A 128 -19.03 4.51 2.94
CA VAL A 128 -19.75 5.40 3.87
C VAL A 128 -21.16 4.85 4.05
N ASP A 129 -21.35 4.08 5.11
CA ASP A 129 -22.67 3.77 5.63
C ASP A 129 -23.06 4.87 6.63
N PHE A 130 -23.95 5.78 6.22
CA PHE A 130 -24.81 6.49 7.17
C PHE A 130 -26.08 5.63 7.33
N PRO A 131 -26.10 4.60 8.20
CA PRO A 131 -27.36 3.96 8.51
C PRO A 131 -28.21 5.04 9.18
N PHE A 132 -29.28 5.45 8.49
CA PHE A 132 -30.32 6.30 9.06
C PHE A 132 -30.76 5.69 10.39
N LEU A 133 -30.30 6.31 11.48
CA LEU A 133 -31.03 6.51 12.72
C LEU A 133 -31.89 5.34 13.23
N THR A 134 -31.27 4.21 13.57
CA THR A 134 -31.91 3.19 14.44
C THR A 134 -31.39 3.27 15.89
N ILE A 135 -30.82 4.40 16.31
CA ILE A 135 -30.31 4.59 17.68
C ILE A 135 -31.13 5.61 18.49
N ALA A 136 -31.94 6.48 17.86
CA ALA A 136 -32.76 7.44 18.62
C ALA A 136 -34.03 6.84 19.25
N THR A 137 -34.54 5.69 18.78
CA THR A 137 -35.75 5.07 19.36
C THR A 137 -35.49 4.19 20.59
N SER A 138 -34.24 3.75 20.85
CA SER A 138 -33.94 2.87 21.99
C SER A 138 -33.41 3.61 23.23
N LEU A 139 -33.04 4.89 23.11
CA LEU A 139 -32.54 5.71 24.21
C LEU A 139 -33.62 6.56 24.92
N LEU A 140 -34.82 6.71 24.35
CA LEU A 140 -35.84 7.63 24.91
C LEU A 140 -37.25 7.03 25.18
N PHE A 141 -37.66 5.89 24.60
CA PHE A 141 -39.01 5.33 24.87
C PHE A 141 -39.07 3.79 24.84
N PRO A 142 -39.36 3.08 25.95
CA PRO A 142 -39.40 1.60 25.97
C PRO A 142 -40.66 0.96 25.36
N ASN A 143 -41.71 1.72 25.02
CA ASN A 143 -43.06 1.18 24.77
C ASN A 143 -43.80 1.81 23.58
N ALA A 144 -43.22 1.81 22.38
CA ALA A 144 -43.98 2.13 21.17
C ALA A 144 -43.70 1.11 20.06
N ARG A 145 -44.66 0.21 19.83
CA ARG A 145 -44.76 -0.60 18.60
C ARG A 145 -45.48 0.23 17.54
N CYS A 146 -44.89 0.43 16.37
CA CYS A 146 -45.64 0.77 15.17
C CYS A 146 -44.99 0.16 13.92
N ASP A 147 -45.82 -0.60 13.19
CA ASP A 147 -45.60 -1.14 11.85
C ASP A 147 -45.50 -0.01 10.83
N PHE A 148 -44.44 0.03 10.02
CA PHE A 148 -44.46 0.68 8.71
C PHE A 148 -43.61 -0.12 7.72
N SER A 149 -44.27 -1.13 7.12
CA SER A 149 -43.83 -1.73 5.86
C SER A 149 -44.71 -1.18 4.74
N LYS A 150 -44.08 -0.96 3.56
CA LYS A 150 -44.65 -0.48 2.28
C LYS A 150 -44.64 1.04 2.08
N ASN A 151 -43.52 1.55 1.53
CA ASN A 151 -43.44 2.59 0.47
C ASN A 151 -42.05 3.29 0.42
N PHE A 152 -40.96 2.53 0.31
CA PHE A 152 -39.62 3.08 0.04
C PHE A 152 -38.88 2.18 -0.97
N VAL A 153 -39.42 2.08 -2.20
CA VAL A 153 -38.78 1.36 -3.31
C VAL A 153 -38.70 2.23 -4.58
N LEU A 154 -38.88 3.55 -4.48
CA LEU A 154 -38.93 4.42 -5.69
C LEU A 154 -38.13 5.72 -5.65
N LEU A 155 -37.23 5.91 -4.67
CA LEU A 155 -36.39 7.12 -4.56
C LEU A 155 -34.89 6.83 -4.39
N ALA A 156 -34.47 5.56 -4.42
CA ALA A 156 -33.07 5.15 -4.33
C ALA A 156 -32.37 5.02 -5.71
N GLU A 157 -33.07 5.27 -6.82
CA GLU A 157 -32.55 5.03 -8.19
C GLU A 157 -31.84 6.22 -8.85
N THR A 158 -31.57 7.32 -8.12
CA THR A 158 -30.90 8.51 -8.69
C THR A 158 -29.53 8.86 -8.10
N CYS A 159 -28.95 8.03 -7.22
CA CYS A 159 -27.71 8.36 -6.50
C CYS A 159 -26.47 7.49 -6.85
N SER A 160 -26.48 6.81 -7.99
CA SER A 160 -25.36 5.94 -8.42
C SER A 160 -24.83 6.32 -9.81
N MET A 161 -24.57 7.61 -10.01
CA MET A 161 -23.79 8.09 -11.15
C MET A 161 -22.68 9.00 -10.62
N VAL A 162 -21.48 8.85 -11.17
CA VAL A 162 -20.20 9.50 -10.83
C VAL A 162 -19.41 8.78 -9.72
N VAL A 163 -18.71 7.70 -10.09
CA VAL A 163 -17.45 7.30 -9.43
C VAL A 163 -16.45 7.05 -10.54
N ILE A 164 -15.83 8.13 -11.02
CA ILE A 164 -14.58 8.08 -11.79
C ILE A 164 -13.50 8.47 -10.78
N ALA A 165 -12.53 7.58 -10.56
CA ALA A 165 -11.24 7.80 -9.91
C ALA A 165 -11.12 9.08 -9.05
N ALA A 166 -11.60 9.03 -7.80
CA ALA A 166 -11.50 10.14 -6.85
C ALA A 166 -10.75 9.71 -5.57
N PRO A 167 -9.99 10.60 -4.91
CA PRO A 167 -9.11 10.29 -3.77
C PRO A 167 -9.85 9.58 -2.63
N SER A 168 -9.12 8.82 -1.81
CA SER A 168 -9.60 7.89 -0.76
C SER A 168 -10.51 8.47 0.35
N TYR A 169 -10.90 9.76 0.29
CA TYR A 169 -11.86 10.42 1.20
C TYR A 169 -13.06 11.05 0.46
N SER A 170 -13.09 10.90 -0.87
CA SER A 170 -14.06 11.50 -1.79
C SER A 170 -15.49 11.13 -1.45
N VAL A 171 -15.74 9.89 -1.03
CA VAL A 171 -17.08 9.41 -0.66
C VAL A 171 -17.68 10.20 0.51
N LEU A 172 -16.89 10.44 1.57
CA LEU A 172 -17.32 11.28 2.70
C LEU A 172 -17.52 12.74 2.27
N LYS A 173 -16.59 13.28 1.46
CA LYS A 173 -16.67 14.64 0.94
C LYS A 173 -17.94 14.85 0.11
N GLU A 174 -18.23 13.95 -0.83
CA GLU A 174 -19.44 13.99 -1.65
C GLU A 174 -20.70 13.90 -0.81
N THR A 175 -20.70 13.05 0.22
CA THR A 175 -21.87 12.92 1.11
C THR A 175 -22.13 14.21 1.89
N LEU A 176 -21.10 14.86 2.41
CA LEU A 176 -21.23 16.16 3.10
C LEU A 176 -21.64 17.27 2.12
N VAL A 177 -21.12 17.27 0.89
CA VAL A 177 -21.55 18.21 -0.17
C VAL A 177 -23.06 18.04 -0.47
N ARG A 178 -23.57 16.81 -0.53
CA ARG A 178 -25.01 16.55 -0.69
C ARG A 178 -25.85 17.11 0.47
N HIS A 179 -25.29 17.16 1.68
CA HIS A 179 -25.92 17.77 2.85
C HIS A 179 -25.65 19.29 2.97
N GLY A 180 -25.14 19.93 1.91
CA GLY A 180 -25.01 21.39 1.82
C GLY A 180 -23.69 21.98 2.34
N PHE A 181 -22.71 21.15 2.68
CA PHE A 181 -21.38 21.64 3.07
C PHE A 181 -20.54 22.02 1.85
N THR A 182 -19.86 23.17 1.91
CA THR A 182 -18.89 23.61 0.89
C THR A 182 -17.47 23.32 1.35
N PHE A 183 -16.58 22.96 0.44
CA PHE A 183 -15.16 22.69 0.73
C PHE A 183 -14.25 23.75 0.09
N GLU A 184 -13.22 24.15 0.81
CA GLU A 184 -12.29 25.22 0.43
C GLU A 184 -10.85 24.72 0.19
N SER A 185 -10.53 23.52 0.69
CA SER A 185 -9.22 22.89 0.58
C SER A 185 -9.27 21.59 -0.25
N GLU A 186 -8.09 21.16 -0.67
CA GLU A 186 -7.87 19.87 -1.34
C GLU A 186 -7.42 18.78 -0.33
N THR A 187 -7.50 19.07 0.97
CA THR A 187 -7.01 18.18 2.02
C THR A 187 -8.09 17.18 2.46
N ASP A 188 -7.66 15.96 2.74
CA ASP A 188 -8.48 14.94 3.40
C ASP A 188 -8.94 15.41 4.79
N THR A 189 -8.10 16.19 5.49
CA THR A 189 -8.40 16.74 6.81
C THR A 189 -9.68 17.57 6.88
N GLU A 190 -10.03 18.34 5.84
CA GLU A 190 -11.20 19.24 5.89
C GLU A 190 -12.54 18.51 6.02
N VAL A 191 -12.59 17.23 5.62
CA VAL A 191 -13.76 16.36 5.82
C VAL A 191 -14.07 16.20 7.31
N ILE A 192 -13.06 16.15 8.17
CA ILE A 192 -13.20 15.83 9.59
C ILE A 192 -13.97 16.91 10.38
N PRO A 193 -13.61 18.21 10.35
CA PRO A 193 -14.37 19.24 11.06
C PRO A 193 -15.78 19.42 10.46
N LYS A 194 -15.97 19.24 9.15
CA LYS A 194 -17.30 19.30 8.52
C LYS A 194 -18.19 18.14 8.95
N LEU A 195 -17.62 16.94 9.06
CA LEU A 195 -18.33 15.78 9.61
C LEU A 195 -18.68 15.99 11.09
N ALA A 196 -17.79 16.59 11.89
CA ALA A 196 -18.10 16.94 13.28
C ALA A 196 -19.27 17.92 13.39
N LYS A 197 -19.30 18.93 12.51
CA LYS A 197 -20.44 19.85 12.41
C LYS A 197 -21.72 19.14 11.99
N PHE A 198 -21.67 18.29 10.97
CA PHE A 198 -22.83 17.51 10.52
C PHE A 198 -23.42 16.65 11.66
N VAL A 199 -22.57 15.94 12.41
CA VAL A 199 -23.00 15.16 13.58
C VAL A 199 -23.63 16.05 14.66
N PHE A 200 -23.03 17.21 14.94
CA PHE A 200 -23.55 18.15 15.93
C PHE A 200 -24.90 18.76 15.54
N ASP A 201 -25.03 19.22 14.29
CA ASP A 201 -26.26 19.83 13.78
C ASP A 201 -27.42 18.83 13.81
N ASN A 202 -27.20 17.60 13.32
CA ASN A 202 -28.21 16.54 13.36
C ASN A 202 -28.66 16.18 14.78
N ALA A 203 -27.71 16.10 15.73
CA ALA A 203 -28.02 15.72 17.09
C ALA A 203 -28.82 16.80 17.85
N ASN A 204 -28.72 18.07 17.43
CA ASN A 204 -29.51 19.16 17.99
C ASN A 204 -30.92 19.27 17.39
N GLU A 205 -31.15 18.76 16.17
CA GLU A 205 -32.48 18.77 15.52
C GLU A 205 -33.47 17.74 16.14
N GLU A 206 -32.98 16.71 16.84
CA GLU A 206 -33.80 15.59 17.36
C GLU A 206 -34.37 15.77 18.77
N GLY A 207 -34.08 16.88 19.47
CA GLY A 207 -34.76 17.30 20.69
C GLY A 207 -33.92 17.37 21.99
N ASP A 208 -33.80 18.59 22.52
CA ASP A 208 -33.66 19.06 23.91
C ASP A 208 -32.60 18.48 24.88
N LYS A 209 -31.57 17.78 24.39
CA LYS A 209 -30.36 17.49 25.19
C LYS A 209 -29.10 18.00 24.51
N SER A 210 -28.31 18.81 25.23
CA SER A 210 -26.99 19.21 24.77
C SER A 210 -26.10 17.98 24.60
N VAL A 211 -25.70 17.71 23.37
CA VAL A 211 -24.77 16.63 23.04
C VAL A 211 -23.39 17.01 23.59
N THR A 212 -22.67 16.07 24.19
CA THR A 212 -21.32 16.35 24.73
C THR A 212 -20.28 16.32 23.61
N PHE A 213 -19.17 17.05 23.78
CA PHE A 213 -18.10 17.08 22.79
C PHE A 213 -17.56 15.68 22.47
N SER A 214 -17.43 14.84 23.52
CA SER A 214 -17.01 13.44 23.38
C SER A 214 -17.96 12.61 22.54
N GLN A 215 -19.28 12.83 22.62
CA GLN A 215 -20.25 12.10 21.80
C GLN A 215 -20.11 12.47 20.32
N VAL A 216 -19.94 13.76 20.00
CA VAL A 216 -19.71 14.22 18.63
C VAL A 216 -18.45 13.57 18.05
N VAL A 217 -17.32 13.64 18.76
CA VAL A 217 -16.04 13.12 18.26
C VAL A 217 -16.04 11.58 18.16
N LEU A 218 -16.64 10.88 19.12
CA LEU A 218 -16.76 9.42 19.05
C LEU A 218 -17.60 8.96 17.85
N GLU A 219 -18.65 9.71 17.50
CA GLU A 219 -19.43 9.43 16.29
C GLU A 219 -18.62 9.73 15.03
N VAL A 220 -17.92 10.86 14.97
CA VAL A 220 -16.99 11.17 13.87
C VAL A 220 -15.99 10.01 13.66
N MET A 221 -15.38 9.51 14.74
CA MET A 221 -14.42 8.42 14.66
C MET A 221 -14.99 7.09 14.15
N ARG A 222 -16.30 6.84 14.27
CA ARG A 222 -16.94 5.64 13.66
C ARG A 222 -16.85 5.67 12.14
N HIS A 223 -16.91 6.88 11.58
CA HIS A 223 -16.88 7.11 10.14
C HIS A 223 -15.48 7.40 9.63
N LEU A 224 -14.42 7.36 10.45
CA LEU A 224 -13.05 7.58 9.97
C LEU A 224 -12.30 6.26 9.83
N GLU A 225 -11.72 6.06 8.66
CA GLU A 225 -10.80 4.97 8.34
C GLU A 225 -9.41 5.52 8.02
N GLY A 226 -8.38 4.70 8.25
CA GLY A 226 -6.98 5.06 8.01
C GLY A 226 -6.16 5.21 9.29
N ALA A 227 -5.03 5.90 9.18
CA ALA A 227 -4.11 6.16 10.27
C ALA A 227 -4.04 7.66 10.53
N TYR A 228 -4.39 8.08 11.73
CA TYR A 228 -4.52 9.49 12.12
C TYR A 228 -4.19 9.74 13.61
N ALA A 229 -3.67 10.93 13.88
CA ALA A 229 -3.71 11.58 15.19
C ALA A 229 -4.44 12.92 15.02
N LEU A 230 -5.46 13.15 15.84
CA LEU A 230 -6.36 14.30 15.71
C LEU A 230 -6.44 15.06 17.02
N ILE A 231 -6.51 16.39 16.96
CA ILE A 231 -6.97 17.22 18.09
C ILE A 231 -8.12 18.10 17.60
N PHE A 232 -9.26 17.99 18.26
CA PHE A 232 -10.46 18.77 18.03
C PHE A 232 -10.54 19.94 19.01
N LYS A 233 -10.96 21.09 18.49
CA LYS A 233 -11.37 22.28 19.25
C LYS A 233 -12.71 22.77 18.69
N SER A 234 -13.58 23.31 19.54
CA SER A 234 -14.87 23.83 19.09
C SER A 234 -15.29 25.07 19.87
N ARG A 235 -16.00 25.98 19.21
CA ARG A 235 -16.64 27.14 19.85
C ARG A 235 -17.82 26.72 20.73
N HIS A 236 -18.50 25.63 20.41
CA HIS A 236 -19.64 25.11 21.18
C HIS A 236 -19.19 24.47 22.51
N TYR A 237 -17.93 24.05 22.58
CA TYR A 237 -17.30 23.42 23.74
C TYR A 237 -16.04 24.20 24.14
N PRO A 238 -16.19 25.44 24.63
CA PRO A 238 -15.07 26.31 24.98
C PRO A 238 -14.23 25.67 26.08
N ASN A 239 -12.91 25.88 26.03
CA ASN A 239 -11.95 25.35 27.00
C ASN A 239 -11.83 23.82 27.04
N GLU A 240 -12.41 23.11 26.08
CA GLU A 240 -12.28 21.66 25.95
C GLU A 240 -11.41 21.29 24.73
N LEU A 241 -10.64 20.21 24.86
CA LEU A 241 -9.91 19.59 23.73
C LEU A 241 -10.18 18.09 23.72
N ILE A 242 -10.31 17.52 22.53
CA ILE A 242 -10.38 16.06 22.37
C ILE A 242 -9.27 15.59 21.44
N ALA A 243 -8.44 14.70 21.94
CA ALA A 243 -7.34 14.08 21.22
C ALA A 243 -7.68 12.62 20.88
N CYS A 244 -7.43 12.20 19.64
CA CYS A 244 -7.71 10.85 19.16
C CYS A 244 -6.47 10.28 18.46
N LYS A 245 -6.22 8.98 18.62
CA LYS A 245 -5.07 8.31 18.01
C LYS A 245 -5.39 6.95 17.41
N ARG A 246 -4.92 6.73 16.18
CA ARG A 246 -4.89 5.44 15.46
C ARG A 246 -3.71 5.44 14.50
N GLY A 247 -2.66 4.66 14.74
CA GLY A 247 -1.50 4.55 13.83
C GLY A 247 -0.53 5.74 13.77
N SER A 248 -0.89 6.94 14.26
CA SER A 248 0.03 8.10 14.35
C SER A 248 0.35 8.48 15.81
N PRO A 249 1.61 8.76 16.19
CA PRO A 249 1.99 9.10 17.57
C PRO A 249 1.28 10.34 18.14
N LEU A 250 0.90 10.27 19.42
CA LEU A 250 0.34 11.36 20.21
C LEU A 250 0.57 11.10 21.70
N LEU A 251 0.90 12.14 22.47
CA LEU A 251 1.11 12.07 23.91
C LEU A 251 0.58 13.32 24.62
N LEU A 252 0.29 13.19 25.91
CA LEU A 252 -0.17 14.25 26.81
C LEU A 252 0.87 14.51 27.90
N GLY A 253 1.46 15.69 27.93
CA GLY A 253 2.27 16.21 29.04
C GLY A 253 1.41 16.91 30.09
N VAL A 254 1.75 16.72 31.37
CA VAL A 254 1.05 17.34 32.50
C VAL A 254 2.04 18.09 33.40
N LYS A 255 1.74 19.36 33.70
CA LYS A 255 2.49 20.20 34.63
C LYS A 255 1.55 20.82 35.67
N GLU A 256 1.86 20.64 36.94
CA GLU A 256 1.10 21.23 38.06
C GLU A 256 1.89 22.38 38.68
N LEU A 257 1.20 23.42 39.15
CA LEU A 257 1.83 24.61 39.74
C LEU A 257 1.71 24.68 41.28
N ALA A 258 1.01 23.74 41.92
CA ALA A 258 0.89 23.70 43.39
C ALA A 258 2.13 23.03 44.04
N GLU A 259 2.83 23.74 44.92
CA GLU A 259 4.10 23.30 45.54
C GLU A 259 3.93 22.22 46.64
N GLU A 260 2.72 21.84 47.07
CA GLU A 260 2.51 20.98 48.26
C GLU A 260 1.93 19.56 48.01
N ALA A 261 1.88 19.05 46.78
CA ALA A 261 1.48 17.66 46.51
C ALA A 261 2.66 16.68 46.32
N SER A 262 3.77 16.89 47.03
CA SER A 262 4.83 15.88 47.15
C SER A 262 4.40 14.80 48.15
N ARG A 263 3.74 13.73 47.67
CA ARG A 263 3.71 12.34 48.23
C ARG A 263 2.55 11.45 47.72
N ALA A 264 1.73 11.88 46.76
CA ALA A 264 0.84 10.93 46.08
C ALA A 264 1.67 9.99 45.18
N SER A 265 1.39 8.69 45.26
CA SER A 265 2.10 7.64 44.51
C SER A 265 2.15 7.98 43.02
N PHE A 266 3.33 7.87 42.41
CA PHE A 266 3.56 8.06 40.97
C PHE A 266 2.64 7.21 40.07
N ASN A 267 2.01 6.16 40.63
CA ASN A 267 1.11 5.23 39.97
C ASN A 267 -0.39 5.49 40.20
N ASP A 268 -0.79 6.60 40.84
CA ASP A 268 -2.20 6.81 41.16
C ASP A 268 -2.98 7.30 39.93
N ALA A 269 -3.74 6.42 39.28
CA ALA A 269 -4.54 6.72 38.09
C ALA A 269 -5.58 7.85 38.33
N LYS A 270 -5.94 8.09 39.60
CA LYS A 270 -6.81 9.21 40.01
C LYS A 270 -6.18 10.60 39.82
N PHE A 271 -4.87 10.67 39.54
CA PHE A 271 -4.13 11.91 39.35
C PHE A 271 -4.67 12.76 38.19
N LEU A 272 -5.07 12.13 37.09
CA LEU A 272 -5.61 12.78 35.89
C LEU A 272 -7.09 13.21 36.06
N SER A 273 -7.79 12.65 37.04
CA SER A 273 -9.23 12.86 37.29
C SER A 273 -9.53 13.77 38.51
N SER A 274 -8.52 14.41 39.09
CA SER A 274 -8.71 15.31 40.25
C SER A 274 -9.09 16.72 39.79
N ASN A 275 -10.33 17.14 40.10
CA ASN A 275 -10.86 18.45 39.70
C ASN A 275 -10.20 19.61 40.49
N GLY A 276 -9.99 20.75 39.83
CA GLY A 276 -9.88 22.07 40.46
C GLY A 276 -8.46 22.58 40.77
N GLN A 277 -7.41 21.79 40.61
CA GLN A 277 -6.02 22.26 40.79
C GLN A 277 -5.51 23.05 39.56
N PRO A 278 -4.67 24.09 39.71
CA PRO A 278 -4.04 24.78 38.59
C PRO A 278 -3.08 23.87 37.83
N LYS A 279 -3.35 23.64 36.54
CA LYS A 279 -2.54 22.76 35.67
C LYS A 279 -2.32 23.34 34.28
N GLU A 280 -1.20 22.97 33.68
CA GLU A 280 -0.87 23.20 32.28
C GLU A 280 -0.76 21.82 31.59
N LEU A 281 -1.50 21.66 30.49
CA LEU A 281 -1.60 20.43 29.71
C LEU A 281 -1.06 20.66 28.30
N PHE A 282 -0.28 19.70 27.80
CA PHE A 282 0.40 19.79 26.52
C PHE A 282 0.12 18.54 25.69
N LEU A 283 -0.57 18.64 24.57
CA LEU A 283 -0.70 17.53 23.64
C LEU A 283 0.33 17.69 22.53
N SER A 284 1.06 16.63 22.18
CA SER A 284 1.96 16.67 21.05
C SER A 284 2.13 15.33 20.35
N SER A 285 2.44 15.37 19.06
CA SER A 285 2.86 14.18 18.30
C SER A 285 4.29 13.72 18.62
N ASP A 286 5.09 14.52 19.34
CA ASP A 286 6.46 14.19 19.72
C ASP A 286 6.83 14.73 21.10
N ALA A 287 7.64 14.00 21.85
CA ALA A 287 8.07 14.37 23.19
C ALA A 287 8.96 15.63 23.23
N SER A 288 9.65 15.95 22.13
CA SER A 288 10.55 17.11 22.01
C SER A 288 9.87 18.45 22.24
N ALA A 289 8.57 18.57 21.91
CA ALA A 289 7.78 19.78 22.16
C ALA A 289 7.27 19.87 23.60
N VAL A 290 7.31 18.79 24.37
CA VAL A 290 6.73 18.71 25.72
C VAL A 290 7.80 18.77 26.82
N VAL A 291 9.00 18.24 26.55
CA VAL A 291 10.07 18.07 27.55
C VAL A 291 10.54 19.37 28.19
N GLU A 292 10.45 20.50 27.49
CA GLU A 292 10.81 21.82 28.04
C GLU A 292 9.79 22.34 29.06
N HIS A 293 8.58 21.79 29.06
CA HIS A 293 7.51 22.14 30.00
C HIS A 293 7.38 21.10 31.10
N THR A 294 7.43 19.80 30.77
CA THR A 294 7.27 18.71 31.73
C THR A 294 7.88 17.41 31.23
N LYS A 295 8.43 16.61 32.16
CA LYS A 295 8.85 15.23 31.90
C LYS A 295 7.76 14.21 32.18
N LYS A 296 6.65 14.62 32.83
CA LYS A 296 5.52 13.74 33.15
C LYS A 296 4.60 13.66 31.93
N VAL A 297 4.56 12.50 31.29
CA VAL A 297 3.77 12.31 30.07
C VAL A 297 2.90 11.06 30.14
N LEU A 298 1.82 11.08 29.39
CA LEU A 298 0.96 9.94 29.09
C LEU A 298 1.06 9.68 27.58
N VAL A 299 1.57 8.50 27.19
CA VAL A 299 1.57 8.09 25.78
C VAL A 299 0.19 7.55 25.44
N ILE A 300 -0.47 8.14 24.43
CA ILE A 300 -1.81 7.73 24.01
C ILE A 300 -1.69 6.46 23.14
N GLU A 301 -2.53 5.47 23.38
CA GLU A 301 -2.58 4.22 22.61
C GLU A 301 -3.56 4.30 21.43
N ASP A 302 -3.49 3.31 20.54
CA ASP A 302 -4.38 3.26 19.38
C ASP A 302 -5.81 2.90 19.80
N GLY A 303 -6.78 3.61 19.23
CA GLY A 303 -8.18 3.54 19.62
C GLY A 303 -8.50 4.29 20.91
N GLU A 304 -7.57 5.06 21.48
CA GLU A 304 -7.86 5.92 22.63
C GLU A 304 -8.32 7.32 22.23
N VAL A 305 -9.31 7.82 22.97
CA VAL A 305 -9.83 9.18 22.89
C VAL A 305 -9.63 9.85 24.24
N VAL A 306 -8.83 10.91 24.27
CA VAL A 306 -8.52 11.68 25.47
C VAL A 306 -9.31 12.97 25.44
N HIS A 307 -10.22 13.13 26.38
CA HIS A 307 -11.03 14.34 26.56
C HIS A 307 -10.46 15.18 27.70
N LEU A 308 -9.99 16.37 27.36
CA LEU A 308 -9.53 17.39 28.31
C LEU A 308 -10.68 18.36 28.59
N LYS A 309 -11.18 18.33 29.82
CA LYS A 309 -12.29 19.17 30.28
C LYS A 309 -12.11 19.52 31.75
N ASP A 310 -12.33 20.79 32.10
CA ASP A 310 -12.27 21.29 33.48
C ASP A 310 -10.98 20.92 34.25
N GLY A 311 -9.85 20.88 33.53
CA GLY A 311 -8.53 20.50 34.08
C GLY A 311 -8.32 19.00 34.28
N CYS A 312 -9.28 18.16 33.89
CA CYS A 312 -9.20 16.70 33.96
C CYS A 312 -9.00 16.07 32.59
N ALA A 313 -8.27 14.96 32.55
CA ALA A 313 -8.09 14.14 31.36
C ALA A 313 -8.84 12.82 31.52
N THR A 314 -9.91 12.64 30.76
CA THR A 314 -10.69 11.40 30.72
C THR A 314 -10.32 10.59 29.48
N ILE A 315 -10.02 9.31 29.63
CA ILE A 315 -9.59 8.45 28.52
C ILE A 315 -10.69 7.43 28.22
N PHE A 316 -11.13 7.39 26.97
CA PHE A 316 -12.09 6.43 26.45
C PHE A 316 -11.40 5.47 25.50
N LYS A 317 -11.70 4.17 25.60
CA LYS A 317 -11.24 3.18 24.61
C LYS A 317 -12.33 2.88 23.59
N PHE A 318 -12.00 3.13 22.33
CA PHE A 318 -12.85 2.93 21.17
C PHE A 318 -12.49 1.61 20.48
N ASP A 319 -13.47 0.72 20.32
CA ASP A 319 -13.30 -0.61 19.70
C ASP A 319 -14.14 -0.65 18.41
N HIS A 320 -13.48 -0.64 17.25
CA HIS A 320 -14.14 -0.72 15.94
C HIS A 320 -14.83 -2.08 15.69
N ALA A 321 -14.39 -3.16 16.36
CA ALA A 321 -14.85 -4.53 16.07
C ALA A 321 -16.12 -4.93 16.84
N LYS A 322 -16.54 -4.14 17.82
CA LYS A 322 -17.72 -4.40 18.65
C LYS A 322 -18.54 -3.14 18.67
N GLY A 323 -19.68 -3.13 17.98
CA GLY A 323 -20.71 -2.06 18.04
C GLY A 323 -21.36 -1.88 19.42
N LYS A 324 -20.58 -1.92 20.52
CA LYS A 324 -21.05 -1.58 21.86
C LYS A 324 -21.20 -0.07 21.97
N LEU A 325 -22.41 0.35 22.37
CA LEU A 325 -22.84 1.75 22.46
C LEU A 325 -22.14 2.61 23.53
N ARG A 326 -21.23 2.09 24.36
CA ARG A 326 -20.56 2.88 25.41
C ARG A 326 -19.05 2.57 25.46
N PRO A 327 -18.19 3.57 25.19
CA PRO A 327 -16.75 3.44 25.45
C PRO A 327 -16.52 3.22 26.95
N ALA A 328 -15.67 2.27 27.31
CA ALA A 328 -15.24 2.11 28.70
C ALA A 328 -14.16 3.17 29.01
N SER A 329 -14.27 3.81 30.18
CA SER A 329 -13.20 4.66 30.70
C SER A 329 -12.00 3.81 31.08
N VAL A 330 -10.79 4.23 30.70
CA VAL A 330 -9.54 3.51 30.99
C VAL A 330 -8.67 4.35 31.92
N GLU A 331 -8.12 3.69 32.94
CA GLU A 331 -7.11 4.28 33.82
C GLU A 331 -5.71 4.03 33.26
N ARG A 332 -4.90 5.09 33.17
CA ARG A 332 -3.51 5.03 32.69
C ARG A 332 -2.56 5.71 33.67
N ALA A 333 -1.37 5.14 33.84
CA ALA A 333 -0.30 5.73 34.62
C ALA A 333 0.53 6.70 33.77
N LEU A 334 1.08 7.74 34.42
CA LEU A 334 2.05 8.63 33.81
C LEU A 334 3.43 7.96 33.75
N SER A 335 4.19 8.25 32.69
CA SER A 335 5.60 7.90 32.56
C SER A 335 6.47 9.16 32.71
N VAL A 336 7.72 8.97 33.14
CA VAL A 336 8.74 10.03 33.11
C VAL A 336 9.58 9.87 31.86
N LEU A 337 9.70 10.93 31.07
CA LEU A 337 10.66 10.99 29.99
C LEU A 337 12.09 11.04 30.55
N GLU A 338 12.94 10.13 30.07
CA GLU A 338 14.40 10.15 30.33
C GLU A 338 15.13 11.20 29.49
N MET A 339 14.42 11.90 28.61
CA MET A 339 14.98 12.91 27.71
C MET A 339 15.29 14.22 28.45
N GLU A 340 16.43 14.82 28.10
CA GLU A 340 16.89 16.10 28.63
C GLU A 340 16.77 17.22 27.59
N VAL A 341 16.52 18.44 28.03
CA VAL A 341 16.28 19.61 27.15
C VAL A 341 17.54 19.95 26.33
N GLU A 342 18.74 19.70 26.86
CA GLU A 342 20.01 19.92 26.14
C GLU A 342 20.13 19.01 24.91
N GLN A 343 19.49 17.83 24.91
CA GLN A 343 19.55 16.88 23.80
C GLN A 343 18.81 17.40 22.56
N ILE A 344 17.79 18.26 22.73
CA ILE A 344 16.99 18.84 21.64
C ILE A 344 17.43 20.25 21.23
N ASN A 345 18.41 20.85 21.93
CA ASN A 345 18.95 22.17 21.61
C ASN A 345 20.23 22.07 20.76
N LYS A 346 20.47 23.02 19.84
CA LYS A 346 21.71 23.04 19.03
C LYS A 346 22.98 23.27 19.87
N GLY A 347 22.86 23.91 21.02
CA GLY A 347 23.98 24.21 21.90
C GLY A 347 25.00 25.13 21.22
N LYS A 348 26.27 24.71 21.16
CA LYS A 348 27.37 25.47 20.54
C LYS A 348 27.48 25.31 19.02
N TYR A 349 26.60 24.52 18.41
CA TYR A 349 26.64 24.21 16.97
C TYR A 349 25.61 25.04 16.20
N GLU A 350 25.88 25.29 14.92
CA GLU A 350 24.96 26.07 14.06
C GLU A 350 23.79 25.21 13.54
N HIS A 351 24.04 23.92 13.33
CA HIS A 351 23.10 22.97 12.75
C HIS A 351 22.98 21.72 13.63
N TYR A 352 21.80 21.10 13.66
CA TYR A 352 21.57 19.82 14.33
C TYR A 352 22.42 18.71 13.74
N MET A 353 22.51 18.61 12.40
CA MET A 353 23.37 17.61 11.77
C MET A 353 24.84 17.76 12.21
N GLN A 354 25.33 18.99 12.34
CA GLN A 354 26.69 19.24 12.84
C GLN A 354 26.86 18.75 14.28
N LYS A 355 25.92 19.11 15.17
CA LYS A 355 25.89 18.65 16.56
C LYS A 355 25.92 17.12 16.61
N GLU A 356 25.02 16.47 15.88
CA GLU A 356 24.82 15.03 15.90
C GLU A 356 26.03 14.27 15.36
N ILE A 357 26.73 14.80 14.35
CA ILE A 357 28.01 14.23 13.89
C ILE A 357 29.06 14.29 15.01
N HIS A 358 29.15 15.41 15.72
CA HIS A 358 30.15 15.63 16.77
C HIS A 358 29.81 14.93 18.09
N GLU A 359 28.54 14.58 18.32
CA GLU A 359 28.06 13.79 19.48
C GLU A 359 28.21 12.27 19.30
N GLN A 360 28.73 11.82 18.15
CA GLN A 360 28.93 10.38 17.91
C GLN A 360 29.76 9.68 19.00
N PRO A 361 30.87 10.22 19.53
CA PRO A 361 31.59 9.59 20.64
C PRO A 361 30.73 9.36 21.88
N GLU A 362 29.91 10.33 22.27
CA GLU A 362 29.03 10.28 23.43
C GLU A 362 27.87 9.31 23.19
N SER A 363 27.23 9.38 22.02
CA SER A 363 26.13 8.48 21.65
C SER A 363 26.56 7.02 21.52
N LEU A 364 27.77 6.74 21.04
CA LEU A 364 28.34 5.39 21.04
C LEU A 364 28.61 4.91 22.47
N THR A 365 29.07 5.80 23.35
CA THR A 365 29.27 5.48 24.78
C THR A 365 27.96 5.13 25.47
N THR A 366 26.87 5.88 25.21
CA THR A 366 25.54 5.56 25.75
C THR A 366 24.95 4.30 25.13
N THR A 367 25.18 4.06 23.84
CA THR A 367 24.77 2.84 23.12
C THR A 367 25.38 1.59 23.74
N MET A 368 26.62 1.65 24.22
CA MET A 368 27.32 0.50 24.82
C MET A 368 27.13 0.38 26.34
N ARG A 369 26.58 1.42 26.98
CA ARG A 369 26.47 1.52 28.44
C ARG A 369 25.66 0.35 29.00
N GLY A 370 26.24 -0.36 29.97
CA GLY A 370 25.61 -1.50 30.64
C GLY A 370 25.48 -2.77 29.78
N ARG A 371 25.92 -2.75 28.52
CA ARG A 371 25.84 -3.89 27.58
C ARG A 371 27.18 -4.60 27.40
N LEU A 372 28.28 -3.87 27.51
CA LEU A 372 29.63 -4.42 27.48
C LEU A 372 30.12 -4.74 28.89
N ILE A 373 30.57 -5.98 29.11
CA ILE A 373 31.11 -6.44 30.39
C ILE A 373 32.62 -6.58 30.22
N ARG A 374 33.38 -5.74 30.95
CA ARG A 374 34.83 -5.92 31.09
C ARG A 374 35.07 -7.22 31.85
N GLY A 375 35.85 -8.11 31.25
CA GLY A 375 36.33 -9.31 31.93
C GLY A 375 37.15 -8.94 33.17
N GLY A 376 36.98 -9.69 34.25
CA GLY A 376 37.89 -9.65 35.41
C GLY A 376 39.03 -10.65 35.24
N SER A 377 39.96 -10.73 36.20
CA SER A 377 41.07 -11.70 36.20
C SER A 377 40.65 -13.16 36.00
N CYS A 378 39.37 -13.50 36.27
CA CYS A 378 38.80 -14.84 36.10
C CYS A 378 37.49 -14.88 35.27
N LYS A 379 37.07 -13.80 34.59
CA LYS A 379 35.82 -13.77 33.78
C LYS A 379 36.10 -13.28 32.36
N ALA A 380 35.65 -14.03 31.36
CA ALA A 380 35.74 -13.62 29.95
C ALA A 380 34.93 -12.34 29.67
N LYS A 381 35.40 -11.55 28.70
CA LYS A 381 34.64 -10.40 28.17
C LYS A 381 33.34 -10.90 27.55
N SER A 382 32.24 -10.18 27.77
CA SER A 382 30.94 -10.59 27.25
C SER A 382 30.05 -9.41 26.93
N VAL A 383 29.00 -9.68 26.14
CA VAL A 383 27.97 -8.73 25.75
C VAL A 383 26.63 -9.22 26.28
N LEU A 384 25.90 -8.34 26.96
CA LEU A 384 24.55 -8.60 27.46
C LEU A 384 23.57 -7.60 26.86
N LEU A 385 22.70 -8.10 25.98
CA LEU A 385 21.59 -7.34 25.43
C LEU A 385 20.32 -7.76 26.18
N GLY A 386 19.96 -7.01 27.22
CA GLY A 386 18.82 -7.34 28.10
C GLY A 386 17.54 -7.63 27.33
N GLY A 387 17.22 -6.81 26.33
CA GLY A 387 16.03 -6.98 25.50
C GLY A 387 16.03 -8.19 24.57
N LEU A 388 17.17 -8.87 24.37
CA LEU A 388 17.24 -10.10 23.57
C LEU A 388 17.46 -11.36 24.42
N LYS A 389 17.75 -11.21 25.72
CA LYS A 389 18.24 -12.28 26.61
C LYS A 389 17.36 -13.54 26.55
N ASP A 390 16.05 -13.37 26.56
CA ASP A 390 15.09 -14.49 26.59
C ASP A 390 14.88 -15.13 25.22
N HIS A 391 15.29 -14.46 24.14
CA HIS A 391 15.10 -14.90 22.75
C HIS A 391 16.40 -15.36 22.06
N LEU A 392 17.58 -15.10 22.65
CA LEU A 392 18.88 -15.45 22.06
C LEU A 392 18.98 -16.93 21.65
N LYS A 393 18.43 -17.84 22.45
CA LYS A 393 18.41 -19.28 22.13
C LYS A 393 17.59 -19.60 20.89
N THR A 394 16.48 -18.89 20.67
CA THR A 394 15.62 -19.05 19.50
C THR A 394 16.28 -18.45 18.27
N ILE A 395 16.90 -17.27 18.40
CA ILE A 395 17.66 -16.63 17.32
C ILE A 395 18.79 -17.55 16.85
N ARG A 396 19.54 -18.18 17.76
CA ARG A 396 20.59 -19.17 17.43
C ARG A 396 20.09 -20.41 16.69
N ARG A 397 18.81 -20.76 16.82
CA ARG A 397 18.19 -21.92 16.16
C ARG A 397 17.55 -21.56 14.82
N SER A 398 17.48 -20.27 14.48
CA SER A 398 16.87 -19.81 13.24
C SER A 398 17.70 -20.27 12.05
N ARG A 399 17.03 -20.64 10.95
CA ARG A 399 17.74 -21.08 9.73
C ARG A 399 18.28 -19.92 8.92
N ARG A 400 17.73 -18.73 9.14
CA ARG A 400 18.08 -17.50 8.43
C ARG A 400 17.73 -16.29 9.29
N VAL A 401 18.55 -15.26 9.20
CA VAL A 401 18.24 -13.92 9.71
C VAL A 401 17.95 -13.01 8.53
N VAL A 402 16.87 -12.25 8.58
CA VAL A 402 16.48 -11.31 7.53
C VAL A 402 16.52 -9.89 8.10
N PHE A 403 17.43 -9.05 7.61
CA PHE A 403 17.46 -7.64 7.95
C PHE A 403 16.51 -6.85 7.05
N ILE A 404 15.61 -6.09 7.67
CA ILE A 404 14.59 -5.29 7.00
C ILE A 404 14.72 -3.83 7.47
N GLY A 405 14.79 -2.90 6.53
CA GLY A 405 14.82 -1.46 6.82
C GLY A 405 14.80 -0.62 5.54
N CYS A 406 14.82 0.70 5.70
CA CYS A 406 14.82 1.66 4.59
C CYS A 406 15.99 2.64 4.69
N GLY A 407 16.49 3.12 3.55
CA GLY A 407 17.50 4.19 3.46
C GLY A 407 18.76 3.91 4.31
N THR A 408 19.16 4.91 5.11
CA THR A 408 20.33 4.79 6.01
C THR A 408 20.24 3.60 6.98
N SER A 409 19.05 3.21 7.44
CA SER A 409 18.91 2.04 8.35
C SER A 409 19.18 0.71 7.61
N TYR A 410 18.82 0.61 6.32
CA TYR A 410 19.21 -0.52 5.47
C TYR A 410 20.73 -0.57 5.27
N ASN A 411 21.36 0.58 5.00
CA ASN A 411 22.82 0.66 4.87
C ASN A 411 23.54 0.23 6.16
N ALA A 412 23.01 0.61 7.33
CA ALA A 412 23.58 0.17 8.63
C ALA A 412 23.52 -1.35 8.78
N ALA A 413 22.40 -1.96 8.39
CA ALA A 413 22.23 -3.41 8.43
C ALA A 413 23.17 -4.12 7.43
N LEU A 414 23.36 -3.53 6.24
CA LEU A 414 24.31 -4.03 5.25
C LEU A 414 25.75 -4.00 5.77
N ALA A 415 26.12 -2.97 6.55
CA ALA A 415 27.44 -2.90 7.19
C ALA A 415 27.65 -3.98 8.25
N ALA A 416 26.58 -4.37 8.96
CA ALA A 416 26.62 -5.39 10.01
C ALA A 416 26.45 -6.83 9.51
N ARG A 417 25.97 -7.02 8.27
CA ARG A 417 25.75 -8.34 7.66
C ARG A 417 26.96 -9.28 7.80
N PRO A 418 28.20 -8.90 7.40
CA PRO A 418 29.29 -9.86 7.36
C PRO A 418 29.72 -10.34 8.76
N ILE A 419 29.64 -9.47 9.78
CA ILE A 419 30.01 -9.87 11.15
C ILE A 419 28.96 -10.77 11.79
N LEU A 420 27.68 -10.59 11.45
CA LEU A 420 26.64 -11.49 11.89
C LEU A 420 26.79 -12.86 11.24
N GLU A 421 27.05 -12.93 9.94
CA GLU A 421 27.35 -14.19 9.23
C GLU A 421 28.59 -14.87 9.85
N GLU A 422 29.68 -14.12 10.09
CA GLU A 422 30.95 -14.61 10.68
C GLU A 422 30.76 -15.24 12.06
N LEU A 423 30.08 -14.53 12.99
CA LEU A 423 30.00 -14.95 14.39
C LEU A 423 28.84 -15.89 14.69
N SER A 424 27.73 -15.80 13.95
CA SER A 424 26.56 -16.65 14.17
C SER A 424 26.60 -17.94 13.34
N GLY A 425 27.23 -17.92 12.16
CA GLY A 425 27.13 -19.01 11.18
C GLY A 425 25.76 -19.14 10.52
N ILE A 426 24.84 -18.19 10.76
CA ILE A 426 23.48 -18.20 10.21
C ILE A 426 23.48 -17.38 8.90
N PRO A 427 22.84 -17.87 7.82
CA PRO A 427 22.62 -17.09 6.59
C PRO A 427 21.89 -15.77 6.89
N VAL A 428 22.42 -14.66 6.39
CA VAL A 428 21.81 -13.33 6.52
C VAL A 428 21.30 -12.84 5.17
N THR A 429 20.03 -12.49 5.10
CA THR A 429 19.39 -11.90 3.92
C THR A 429 19.08 -10.43 4.18
N MET A 430 19.20 -9.60 3.15
CA MET A 430 18.95 -8.16 3.20
C MET A 430 17.70 -7.84 2.39
N GLU A 431 16.78 -7.08 2.97
CA GLU A 431 15.52 -6.70 2.34
C GLU A 431 15.24 -5.21 2.53
N ILE A 432 14.89 -4.53 1.43
CA ILE A 432 14.31 -3.20 1.49
C ILE A 432 12.82 -3.39 1.77
N ALA A 433 12.30 -2.72 2.82
CA ALA A 433 10.95 -3.03 3.31
C ALA A 433 9.86 -2.87 2.24
N SER A 434 9.94 -1.85 1.38
CA SER A 434 8.98 -1.64 0.29
C SER A 434 9.04 -2.77 -0.75
N ASP A 435 10.24 -3.16 -1.19
CA ASP A 435 10.42 -4.22 -2.20
C ASP A 435 9.95 -5.58 -1.67
N LEU A 436 10.21 -5.88 -0.39
CA LEU A 436 9.71 -7.09 0.27
C LEU A 436 8.18 -7.19 0.21
N LEU A 437 7.47 -6.09 0.45
CA LEU A 437 6.01 -6.02 0.39
C LEU A 437 5.50 -6.14 -1.04
N ASP A 438 6.11 -5.40 -1.98
CA ASP A 438 5.70 -5.37 -3.39
C ASP A 438 5.76 -6.75 -4.04
N ARG A 439 6.82 -7.51 -3.73
CA ARG A 439 7.02 -8.86 -4.27
C ARG A 439 6.42 -9.97 -3.42
N GLN A 440 5.85 -9.64 -2.26
CA GLN A 440 5.42 -10.58 -1.22
C GLN A 440 6.49 -11.64 -0.94
N GLY A 441 7.69 -11.17 -0.56
CA GLY A 441 8.84 -12.05 -0.39
C GLY A 441 8.62 -13.14 0.66
N PRO A 442 9.14 -14.36 0.48
CA PRO A 442 8.87 -15.46 1.38
C PRO A 442 9.56 -15.28 2.74
N ILE A 443 8.74 -15.23 3.80
CA ILE A 443 9.13 -15.23 5.21
C ILE A 443 8.58 -16.51 5.85
N TYR A 444 9.41 -17.22 6.62
CA TYR A 444 9.07 -18.50 7.23
C TYR A 444 9.11 -18.41 8.76
N ARG A 445 8.40 -19.33 9.42
CA ARG A 445 8.39 -19.46 10.89
C ARG A 445 9.76 -19.68 11.53
N GLU A 446 10.70 -20.28 10.79
CA GLU A 446 12.07 -20.54 11.27
C GLU A 446 13.02 -19.36 11.04
N ASP A 447 12.54 -18.26 10.46
CA ASP A 447 13.32 -17.04 10.28
C ASP A 447 13.31 -16.16 11.54
N THR A 448 14.43 -15.48 11.78
CA THR A 448 14.48 -14.29 12.63
C THR A 448 14.49 -13.06 11.73
N THR A 449 13.48 -12.20 11.81
CA THR A 449 13.39 -10.94 11.06
C THR A 449 13.81 -9.79 11.96
N VAL A 450 14.78 -8.99 11.53
CA VAL A 450 15.34 -7.86 12.30
C VAL A 450 14.99 -6.56 11.61
N PHE A 451 14.15 -5.76 12.26
CA PHE A 451 13.65 -4.47 11.77
C PHE A 451 14.52 -3.34 12.31
N VAL A 452 15.21 -2.65 11.41
CA VAL A 452 16.11 -1.55 11.76
C VAL A 452 15.45 -0.22 11.38
N SER A 453 15.11 0.60 12.38
CA SER A 453 14.48 1.91 12.15
C SER A 453 14.83 2.89 13.26
N GLN A 454 15.42 4.04 12.91
CA GLN A 454 15.69 5.11 13.88
C GLN A 454 14.39 5.55 14.58
N SER A 455 13.36 5.89 13.80
CA SER A 455 12.10 6.43 14.33
C SER A 455 11.23 5.36 14.98
N GLY A 456 11.29 4.12 14.49
CA GLY A 456 10.38 3.05 14.88
C GLY A 456 8.95 3.19 14.30
N GLU A 457 8.75 4.13 13.38
CA GLU A 457 7.44 4.50 12.80
C GLU A 457 7.46 4.50 11.25
N THR A 458 8.52 3.98 10.63
CA THR A 458 8.65 3.98 9.16
C THR A 458 7.61 3.06 8.54
N ALA A 459 6.71 3.61 7.71
CA ALA A 459 5.49 2.93 7.25
C ALA A 459 5.77 1.56 6.60
N ASP A 460 6.65 1.51 5.59
CA ASP A 460 6.98 0.24 4.91
C ASP A 460 7.63 -0.76 5.86
N THR A 461 8.47 -0.29 6.80
CA THR A 461 9.12 -1.18 7.78
C THR A 461 8.12 -1.73 8.80
N LEU A 462 7.11 -0.93 9.18
CA LEU A 462 6.04 -1.35 10.08
C LEU A 462 5.10 -2.36 9.39
N GLN A 463 4.75 -2.13 8.12
CA GLN A 463 3.97 -3.09 7.33
C GLN A 463 4.73 -4.39 7.08
N ALA A 464 6.04 -4.30 6.80
CA ALA A 464 6.89 -5.49 6.70
C ALA A 464 6.98 -6.26 8.02
N LEU A 465 6.88 -5.57 9.16
CA LEU A 465 6.78 -6.20 10.49
C LEU A 465 5.47 -6.96 10.64
N GLU A 466 4.35 -6.34 10.31
CA GLU A 466 3.03 -7.00 10.33
C GLU A 466 3.02 -8.23 9.42
N TYR A 467 3.52 -8.11 8.19
CA TYR A 467 3.67 -9.22 7.26
C TYR A 467 4.54 -10.36 7.82
N ALA A 468 5.67 -10.04 8.47
CA ALA A 468 6.52 -11.07 9.07
C ALA A 468 5.87 -11.75 10.30
N LEU A 469 5.10 -11.00 11.08
CA LEU A 469 4.34 -11.53 12.23
C LEU A 469 3.24 -12.49 11.76
N GLU A 470 2.51 -12.14 10.70
CA GLU A 470 1.49 -13.00 10.08
C GLU A 470 2.07 -14.33 9.56
N ASN A 471 3.29 -14.27 9.01
CA ASN A 471 4.05 -15.45 8.58
C ASN A 471 4.71 -16.22 9.75
N GLY A 472 4.57 -15.73 10.98
CA GLY A 472 5.00 -16.40 12.21
C GLY A 472 6.51 -16.38 12.47
N ALA A 473 7.25 -15.45 11.87
CA ALA A 473 8.69 -15.30 12.09
C ALA A 473 9.00 -14.62 13.43
N LEU A 474 10.18 -14.89 14.00
CA LEU A 474 10.65 -14.19 15.20
C LEU A 474 11.09 -12.77 14.85
N CYS A 475 10.23 -11.80 15.11
CA CYS A 475 10.49 -10.38 14.86
C CYS A 475 11.29 -9.68 15.98
N VAL A 476 12.39 -9.03 15.62
CA VAL A 476 13.32 -8.28 16.50
C VAL A 476 13.39 -6.81 16.08
N GLY A 477 13.16 -5.87 17.01
CA GLY A 477 13.23 -4.43 16.73
C GLY A 477 14.55 -3.78 17.16
N ILE A 478 15.23 -3.06 16.26
CA ILE A 478 16.38 -2.20 16.57
C ILE A 478 15.98 -0.75 16.34
N THR A 479 15.66 -0.02 17.41
CA THR A 479 15.02 1.30 17.33
C THR A 479 15.67 2.37 18.21
N ASN A 480 15.52 3.65 17.86
CA ASN A 480 15.99 4.77 18.69
C ASN A 480 14.86 5.50 19.43
N THR A 481 13.61 5.11 19.24
CA THR A 481 12.45 5.72 19.92
C THR A 481 11.81 4.71 20.85
N VAL A 482 11.86 4.98 22.16
CA VAL A 482 11.21 4.15 23.17
C VAL A 482 9.69 4.20 22.98
N GLY A 483 9.03 3.04 23.00
CA GLY A 483 7.58 2.95 22.86
C GLY A 483 7.05 3.16 21.43
N SER A 484 7.92 3.23 20.42
CA SER A 484 7.52 3.29 19.01
C SER A 484 6.72 2.05 18.56
N ALA A 485 5.96 2.17 17.46
CA ALA A 485 5.16 1.07 16.92
C ALA A 485 5.98 -0.20 16.67
N ILE A 486 7.13 -0.08 15.99
CA ILE A 486 8.02 -1.24 15.76
C ILE A 486 8.50 -1.82 17.10
N ALA A 487 8.94 -0.98 18.05
CA ALA A 487 9.44 -1.46 19.34
C ALA A 487 8.37 -2.18 20.17
N ARG A 488 7.10 -1.78 20.07
CA ARG A 488 5.98 -2.40 20.79
C ARG A 488 5.50 -3.69 20.13
N ASN A 489 5.50 -3.75 18.80
CA ASN A 489 4.92 -4.86 18.04
C ASN A 489 5.92 -6.00 17.79
N THR A 490 7.23 -5.76 17.93
CA THR A 490 8.25 -6.83 17.88
C THR A 490 8.26 -7.68 19.14
N HIS A 491 8.60 -8.97 19.03
CA HIS A 491 8.69 -9.89 20.19
C HIS A 491 9.78 -9.49 21.17
N CYS A 492 10.90 -9.00 20.64
CA CYS A 492 12.03 -8.54 21.43
C CYS A 492 12.80 -7.46 20.66
N GLY A 493 13.72 -6.76 21.31
CA GLY A 493 14.41 -5.65 20.64
C GLY A 493 15.52 -5.01 21.44
N VAL A 494 16.23 -4.10 20.79
CA VAL A 494 17.31 -3.31 21.38
C VAL A 494 17.09 -1.84 21.04
N HIS A 495 16.88 -1.03 22.07
CA HIS A 495 16.91 0.41 21.93
C HIS A 495 18.36 0.87 21.70
N ILE A 496 18.68 1.55 20.61
CA ILE A 496 20.07 1.91 20.32
C ILE A 496 20.63 2.94 21.31
N ASN A 497 19.79 3.81 21.87
CA ASN A 497 20.17 4.82 22.88
C ASN A 497 21.21 5.84 22.39
N ALA A 498 21.02 6.34 21.16
CA ALA A 498 21.86 7.39 20.56
C ALA A 498 21.42 8.81 21.00
N GLY A 499 20.36 8.91 21.81
CA GLY A 499 19.68 10.18 22.13
C GLY A 499 18.79 10.67 20.99
N CYS A 500 18.12 11.81 21.20
CA CYS A 500 17.27 12.41 20.17
C CYS A 500 18.11 12.84 18.96
N GLU A 501 17.62 12.54 17.76
CA GLU A 501 18.22 12.96 16.49
C GLU A 501 17.18 13.84 15.80
N ILE A 502 17.51 15.10 15.54
CA ILE A 502 16.64 16.14 14.97
C ILE A 502 16.97 16.37 13.49
N GLY A 503 18.25 16.32 13.10
CA GLY A 503 18.66 16.49 11.70
C GLY A 503 17.95 15.49 10.77
N VAL A 504 17.45 15.95 9.61
CA VAL A 504 16.71 15.08 8.68
C VAL A 504 17.58 13.93 8.18
N ALA A 505 18.83 14.21 7.81
CA ALA A 505 19.79 13.19 7.43
C ALA A 505 20.35 12.47 8.68
N SER A 506 20.13 11.15 8.76
CA SER A 506 20.59 10.36 9.91
C SER A 506 22.12 10.26 9.99
N THR A 507 22.68 10.36 11.20
CA THR A 507 24.13 10.36 11.43
C THR A 507 24.51 9.47 12.61
N LYS A 508 24.27 9.89 13.85
CA LYS A 508 24.59 9.13 15.06
C LYS A 508 23.73 7.88 15.23
N ALA A 509 22.51 7.85 14.67
CA ALA A 509 21.71 6.64 14.66
C ALA A 509 22.31 5.57 13.75
N TYR A 510 22.86 5.92 12.57
CA TYR A 510 23.56 4.97 11.69
C TYR A 510 24.72 4.26 12.39
N THR A 511 25.62 5.03 13.02
CA THR A 511 26.79 4.46 13.70
C THR A 511 26.40 3.65 14.95
N SER A 512 25.39 4.11 15.69
CA SER A 512 24.87 3.37 16.84
C SER A 512 24.14 2.07 16.44
N GLN A 513 23.43 2.06 15.32
CA GLN A 513 22.79 0.85 14.76
C GLN A 513 23.83 -0.22 14.42
N ILE A 514 24.93 0.15 13.75
CA ILE A 514 26.03 -0.77 13.44
C ILE A 514 26.61 -1.38 14.73
N VAL A 515 26.85 -0.55 15.75
CA VAL A 515 27.40 -1.02 17.04
C VAL A 515 26.44 -1.96 17.76
N VAL A 516 25.13 -1.69 17.74
CA VAL A 516 24.13 -2.60 18.31
C VAL A 516 24.08 -3.93 17.57
N MET A 517 24.11 -3.92 16.24
CA MET A 517 24.11 -5.16 15.46
C MET A 517 25.42 -5.95 15.61
N ALA A 518 26.56 -5.27 15.77
CA ALA A 518 27.82 -5.91 16.14
C ALA A 518 27.74 -6.56 17.54
N MET A 519 27.16 -5.87 18.52
CA MET A 519 26.89 -6.45 19.85
C MET A 519 25.91 -7.63 19.78
N MET A 520 24.91 -7.57 18.89
CA MET A 520 23.99 -8.67 18.64
C MET A 520 24.73 -9.89 18.07
N ALA A 521 25.61 -9.70 17.10
CA ALA A 521 26.46 -10.77 16.56
C ALA A 521 27.37 -11.39 17.65
N LEU A 522 27.99 -10.56 18.49
CA LEU A 522 28.81 -11.00 19.64
C LEU A 522 28.01 -11.80 20.68
N ALA A 523 26.75 -11.42 20.90
CA ALA A 523 25.85 -12.11 21.81
C ALA A 523 25.38 -13.44 21.22
N ILE A 524 25.06 -13.50 19.92
CA ILE A 524 24.63 -14.74 19.26
C ILE A 524 25.79 -15.74 19.20
N GLY A 525 27.00 -15.31 18.82
CA GLY A 525 28.20 -16.15 18.75
C GLY A 525 28.82 -16.53 20.10
N SER A 526 28.09 -16.38 21.23
CA SER A 526 28.72 -16.47 22.55
C SER A 526 29.27 -17.83 22.94
N ASP A 527 28.69 -18.89 22.37
CA ASP A 527 28.92 -20.27 22.78
C ASP A 527 30.00 -20.95 21.92
N THR A 528 30.56 -20.23 20.94
CA THR A 528 31.53 -20.76 19.97
C THR A 528 32.96 -20.50 20.42
N ILE A 529 33.63 -21.54 20.96
CA ILE A 529 35.00 -21.46 21.49
C ILE A 529 36.02 -20.94 20.45
N SER A 530 35.91 -21.38 19.20
CA SER A 530 36.83 -20.97 18.11
C SER A 530 36.79 -19.47 17.80
N SER A 531 35.67 -18.80 18.11
CA SER A 531 35.49 -17.36 17.88
C SER A 531 35.91 -16.49 19.07
N GLN A 532 36.33 -17.08 20.20
CA GLN A 532 36.53 -16.34 21.45
C GLN A 532 37.57 -15.22 21.30
N SER A 533 38.74 -15.50 20.73
CA SER A 533 39.79 -14.48 20.51
C SER A 533 39.26 -13.33 19.65
N ARG A 534 38.58 -13.63 18.55
CA ARG A 534 37.97 -12.63 17.65
C ARG A 534 36.95 -11.76 18.38
N ARG A 535 36.07 -12.38 19.18
CA ARG A 535 35.07 -11.67 19.99
C ARG A 535 35.72 -10.74 21.01
N GLU A 536 36.76 -11.20 21.70
CA GLU A 536 37.48 -10.39 22.68
C GLU A 536 38.15 -9.17 22.03
N THR A 537 38.77 -9.34 20.85
CA THR A 537 39.36 -8.23 20.09
C THR A 537 38.30 -7.22 19.64
N ILE A 538 37.13 -7.67 19.16
CA ILE A 538 36.03 -6.77 18.80
C ILE A 538 35.50 -6.02 20.02
N ILE A 539 35.36 -6.69 21.17
CA ILE A 539 34.91 -6.03 22.41
C ILE A 539 35.92 -4.96 22.86
N ASP A 540 37.23 -5.21 22.73
CA ASP A 540 38.25 -4.19 22.99
C ASP A 540 38.15 -3.02 22.02
N GLY A 541 37.96 -3.31 20.73
CA GLY A 541 37.69 -2.31 19.71
C GLY A 541 36.48 -1.44 20.02
N LEU A 542 35.38 -2.04 20.51
CA LEU A 542 34.19 -1.31 20.95
C LEU A 542 34.49 -0.37 22.13
N PHE A 543 35.30 -0.79 23.11
CA PHE A 543 35.68 0.09 24.22
C PHE A 543 36.51 1.31 23.77
N ASP A 544 37.36 1.15 22.75
CA ASP A 544 38.20 2.23 22.22
C ASP A 544 37.50 3.08 21.14
N LEU A 545 36.41 2.57 20.55
CA LEU A 545 35.71 3.19 19.42
C LEU A 545 35.34 4.67 19.63
N PRO A 546 34.79 5.11 20.79
CA PRO A 546 34.52 6.53 21.02
C PRO A 546 35.77 7.42 20.97
N SER A 547 36.91 6.90 21.44
CA SER A 547 38.20 7.60 21.38
C SER A 547 38.65 7.77 19.93
N LYS A 548 38.50 6.72 19.11
CA LYS A 548 38.83 6.75 17.69
C LYS A 548 37.92 7.68 16.88
N VAL A 549 36.63 7.73 17.17
CA VAL A 549 35.73 8.72 16.54
C VAL A 549 36.14 10.15 16.91
N ARG A 550 36.54 10.42 18.16
CA ARG A 550 37.12 11.74 18.53
C ARG A 550 38.40 12.08 17.76
N GLU A 551 39.22 11.08 17.43
CA GLU A 551 40.39 11.29 16.58
C GLU A 551 39.98 11.69 15.16
N VAL A 552 39.00 11.01 14.57
CA VAL A 552 38.51 11.27 13.19
C VAL A 552 37.82 12.62 13.07
N LEU A 553 37.06 13.04 14.08
CA LEU A 553 36.40 14.35 14.08
C LEU A 553 37.39 15.52 13.97
N LYS A 554 38.68 15.32 14.28
CA LYS A 554 39.73 16.33 14.05
C LYS A 554 39.97 16.63 12.57
N LEU A 555 39.49 15.77 11.66
CA LEU A 555 39.54 15.99 10.22
C LEU A 555 38.51 17.00 9.71
N ASP A 556 37.66 17.58 10.58
CA ASP A 556 36.62 18.55 10.21
C ASP A 556 37.14 19.66 9.31
N GLN A 557 38.25 20.31 9.69
CA GLN A 557 38.85 21.37 8.89
C GLN A 557 39.36 20.87 7.53
N GLU A 558 39.95 19.67 7.49
CA GLU A 558 40.42 19.07 6.23
C GLU A 558 39.25 18.73 5.30
N MET A 559 38.12 18.25 5.85
CA MET A 559 36.91 17.96 5.08
C MET A 559 36.26 19.24 4.57
N LYS A 560 36.31 20.32 5.36
CA LYS A 560 35.86 21.66 4.92
C LYS A 560 36.69 22.17 3.74
N ASP A 561 38.01 21.98 3.77
CA ASP A 561 38.89 22.40 2.68
C ASP A 561 38.70 21.53 1.44
N LEU A 562 38.43 20.23 1.62
CA LEU A 562 38.02 19.36 0.52
C LEU A 562 36.68 19.77 -0.09
N ALA A 563 35.70 20.14 0.74
CA ALA A 563 34.40 20.61 0.26
C ALA A 563 34.52 21.88 -0.61
N LYS A 564 35.41 22.82 -0.25
CA LYS A 564 35.69 24.00 -1.08
C LYS A 564 36.22 23.63 -2.47
N LEU A 565 37.00 22.56 -2.58
CA LEU A 565 37.54 22.07 -3.85
C LEU A 565 36.51 21.34 -4.71
N LEU A 566 35.41 20.89 -4.11
CA LEU A 566 34.36 20.10 -4.75
C LEU A 566 33.05 20.88 -4.94
N ILE A 567 32.99 22.14 -4.50
CA ILE A 567 31.75 22.93 -4.48
C ILE A 567 31.11 23.06 -5.87
N SER A 568 31.91 23.21 -6.92
CA SER A 568 31.47 23.36 -8.31
C SER A 568 31.06 22.06 -8.98
N GLU A 569 31.43 20.92 -8.42
CA GLU A 569 31.26 19.61 -9.04
C GLU A 569 29.79 19.17 -8.99
N GLN A 570 29.29 18.56 -10.06
CA GLN A 570 27.90 18.09 -10.11
C GLN A 570 27.75 16.63 -9.70
N SER A 571 28.80 15.82 -9.89
CA SER A 571 28.76 14.38 -9.63
C SER A 571 29.94 13.89 -8.78
N LEU A 572 29.71 12.89 -7.92
CA LEU A 572 30.72 12.29 -7.04
C LEU A 572 30.54 10.78 -7.01
N LEU A 573 31.59 10.01 -7.35
CA LEU A 573 31.56 8.56 -7.17
C LEU A 573 32.26 8.16 -5.87
N VAL A 574 31.69 7.20 -5.15
CA VAL A 574 32.27 6.67 -3.92
C VAL A 574 32.43 5.16 -4.06
N PHE A 575 33.66 4.67 -4.06
CA PHE A 575 33.97 3.24 -4.16
C PHE A 575 34.27 2.63 -2.79
N GLY A 576 33.60 1.52 -2.51
CA GLY A 576 33.81 0.72 -1.30
C GLY A 576 33.77 -0.78 -1.60
N ARG A 577 34.31 -1.60 -0.69
CA ARG A 577 34.29 -3.07 -0.80
C ARG A 577 34.21 -3.70 0.60
N GLY A 578 33.66 -4.92 0.67
CA GLY A 578 33.52 -5.64 1.93
C GLY A 578 32.67 -4.82 2.91
N TYR A 579 33.14 -4.67 4.15
CA TYR A 579 32.51 -3.83 5.17
C TYR A 579 32.30 -2.37 4.71
N ASN A 580 33.16 -1.86 3.84
CA ASN A 580 33.11 -0.47 3.36
C ASN A 580 32.17 -0.25 2.16
N TYR A 581 31.53 -1.30 1.62
CA TYR A 581 30.52 -1.11 0.58
C TYR A 581 29.31 -0.32 1.12
N ALA A 582 28.85 -0.67 2.33
CA ALA A 582 27.80 0.07 3.01
C ALA A 582 28.20 1.54 3.29
N THR A 583 29.46 1.77 3.69
CA THR A 583 29.98 3.14 3.88
C THR A 583 29.99 3.95 2.59
N ALA A 584 30.28 3.32 1.44
CA ALA A 584 30.22 4.00 0.14
C ALA A 584 28.79 4.39 -0.24
N LEU A 585 27.83 3.48 -0.06
CA LEU A 585 26.41 3.75 -0.28
C LEU A 585 25.90 4.87 0.64
N GLU A 586 26.24 4.81 1.94
CA GLU A 586 25.80 5.80 2.92
C GLU A 586 26.43 7.17 2.69
N GLY A 587 27.74 7.24 2.42
CA GLY A 587 28.42 8.49 2.12
C GLY A 587 27.85 9.15 0.85
N ALA A 588 27.59 8.36 -0.19
CA ALA A 588 26.90 8.83 -1.38
C ALA A 588 25.47 9.29 -1.08
N LEU A 589 24.72 8.57 -0.23
CA LEU A 589 23.38 8.98 0.17
C LEU A 589 23.38 10.32 0.92
N LYS A 590 24.30 10.55 1.88
CA LYS A 590 24.40 11.83 2.59
C LYS A 590 24.69 13.00 1.66
N VAL A 591 25.66 12.85 0.76
CA VAL A 591 25.98 13.90 -0.22
C VAL A 591 24.77 14.21 -1.12
N LYS A 592 24.00 13.18 -1.50
CA LYS A 592 22.80 13.31 -2.32
C LYS A 592 21.67 14.04 -1.59
N GLU A 593 21.41 13.64 -0.34
CA GLU A 593 20.32 14.16 0.48
C GLU A 593 20.52 15.64 0.84
N VAL A 594 21.71 16.02 1.33
CA VAL A 594 21.91 17.38 1.86
C VAL A 594 22.57 18.33 0.86
N ALA A 595 23.58 17.88 0.11
CA ALA A 595 24.32 18.78 -0.79
C ALA A 595 23.69 18.90 -2.19
N LEU A 596 22.63 18.12 -2.46
CA LEU A 596 21.94 18.03 -3.76
C LEU A 596 22.91 17.79 -4.93
N MET A 597 23.99 17.07 -4.66
CA MET A 597 25.00 16.65 -5.62
C MET A 597 24.69 15.22 -6.06
N HIS A 598 24.85 14.92 -7.35
CA HIS A 598 24.63 13.57 -7.83
C HIS A 598 25.76 12.65 -7.32
N SER A 599 25.50 11.90 -6.25
CA SER A 599 26.48 10.97 -5.69
C SER A 599 26.02 9.52 -5.77
N GLU A 600 26.96 8.64 -6.12
CA GLU A 600 26.70 7.21 -6.29
C GLU A 600 27.74 6.36 -5.55
N GLY A 601 27.26 5.41 -4.75
CA GLY A 601 28.09 4.45 -4.04
C GLY A 601 28.21 3.17 -4.86
N ILE A 602 29.42 2.79 -5.24
CA ILE A 602 29.67 1.66 -6.14
C ILE A 602 30.53 0.61 -5.44
N LEU A 603 30.13 -0.66 -5.61
CA LEU A 603 30.96 -1.78 -5.18
C LEU A 603 32.23 -1.83 -6.05
N ALA A 604 33.40 -1.68 -5.44
CA ALA A 604 34.66 -1.58 -6.18
C ALA A 604 34.99 -2.80 -7.06
N GLY A 605 34.41 -3.97 -6.76
CA GLY A 605 34.50 -5.16 -7.63
C GLY A 605 33.78 -5.00 -8.97
N GLU A 606 32.67 -4.27 -8.99
CA GLU A 606 31.84 -4.04 -10.17
C GLU A 606 32.37 -2.94 -11.09
N MET A 607 33.42 -2.23 -10.67
CA MET A 607 33.96 -1.09 -11.40
C MET A 607 34.20 -1.41 -12.89
N LYS A 608 34.82 -2.56 -13.21
CA LYS A 608 35.15 -2.96 -14.59
C LYS A 608 33.93 -3.36 -15.44
N HIS A 609 32.77 -3.56 -14.82
CA HIS A 609 31.57 -4.08 -15.46
C HIS A 609 30.62 -2.97 -15.95
N GLY A 610 31.13 -1.74 -16.10
CA GLY A 610 30.38 -0.59 -16.63
C GLY A 610 30.81 0.75 -16.01
N PRO A 611 30.79 0.90 -14.67
CA PRO A 611 31.01 2.20 -14.01
C PRO A 611 32.35 2.88 -14.33
N LEU A 612 33.38 2.10 -14.66
CA LEU A 612 34.68 2.60 -15.08
C LEU A 612 34.65 3.47 -16.36
N ALA A 613 33.58 3.38 -17.16
CA ALA A 613 33.37 4.23 -18.33
C ALA A 613 33.06 5.69 -17.98
N LEU A 614 32.62 5.96 -16.76
CA LEU A 614 32.33 7.32 -16.28
C LEU A 614 33.60 8.07 -15.82
N VAL A 615 34.72 7.35 -15.65
CA VAL A 615 35.93 7.91 -15.04
C VAL A 615 36.70 8.76 -16.04
N ASP A 616 36.85 10.04 -15.73
CA ASP A 616 37.64 11.01 -16.47
C ASP A 616 38.45 11.94 -15.54
N GLU A 617 39.12 12.95 -16.11
CA GLU A 617 39.94 13.92 -15.39
C GLU A 617 39.13 14.90 -14.50
N THR A 618 37.82 15.00 -14.73
CA THR A 618 36.94 15.98 -14.08
C THR A 618 36.17 15.39 -12.91
N LEU A 619 35.67 14.16 -13.05
CA LEU A 619 34.82 13.51 -12.08
C LEU A 619 35.59 13.21 -10.78
N PRO A 620 35.21 13.80 -9.63
CA PRO A 620 35.82 13.46 -8.36
C PRO A 620 35.39 12.05 -7.92
N ILE A 621 36.37 11.27 -7.46
CA ILE A 621 36.17 9.89 -7.06
C ILE A 621 36.76 9.66 -5.68
N VAL A 622 35.92 9.28 -4.72
CA VAL A 622 36.35 8.84 -3.39
C VAL A 622 36.56 7.33 -3.40
N VAL A 623 37.71 6.86 -2.93
CA VAL A 623 37.99 5.43 -2.78
C VAL A 623 38.30 5.13 -1.31
N ILE A 624 37.51 4.24 -0.70
CA ILE A 624 37.73 3.79 0.69
C ILE A 624 38.63 2.56 0.68
N ALA A 625 39.86 2.72 1.16
CA ALA A 625 40.95 1.74 1.15
C ALA A 625 41.61 1.60 2.55
N THR A 626 40.81 1.30 3.57
CA THR A 626 41.29 0.98 4.93
C THR A 626 41.58 -0.51 5.08
N ARG A 627 42.46 -0.89 6.02
CA ARG A 627 42.76 -2.28 6.36
C ARG A 627 41.54 -3.00 6.97
N ASP A 628 41.18 -4.20 6.48
CA ASP A 628 40.11 -5.07 7.01
C ASP A 628 40.59 -6.52 7.24
N ALA A 629 39.98 -7.36 8.10
CA ALA A 629 40.46 -8.71 8.43
C ALA A 629 40.03 -9.80 7.42
N CYS A 630 39.25 -9.41 6.40
CA CYS A 630 39.19 -10.12 5.11
C CYS A 630 40.59 -10.15 4.41
N PHE A 631 41.61 -9.59 5.06
CA PHE A 631 43.06 -9.73 4.86
C PHE A 631 43.68 -11.13 5.00
N ARG A 632 42.96 -12.16 5.48
CA ARG A 632 43.62 -13.45 5.82
C ARG A 632 44.27 -14.18 4.63
N PHE A 633 43.98 -13.73 3.40
CA PHE A 633 44.82 -13.97 2.23
C PHE A 633 45.41 -12.65 1.74
N LEU A 634 46.73 -12.62 1.54
CA LEU A 634 47.62 -11.56 1.03
C LEU A 634 47.19 -10.80 -0.26
N LEU A 635 45.94 -10.93 -0.71
CA LEU A 635 45.46 -10.58 -2.05
C LEU A 635 44.47 -9.40 -2.13
N MET A 636 44.01 -8.79 -1.02
CA MET A 636 42.99 -7.73 -1.08
C MET A 636 43.50 -6.28 -0.96
N TYR A 637 44.53 -6.00 -0.15
CA TYR A 637 45.21 -4.69 -0.20
C TYR A 637 45.71 -4.42 -1.63
N SER A 638 46.23 -5.46 -2.29
CA SER A 638 46.60 -5.42 -3.71
C SER A 638 45.42 -5.24 -4.67
N LYS A 639 44.18 -5.62 -4.29
CA LYS A 639 42.97 -5.39 -5.10
C LYS A 639 42.43 -3.97 -4.99
N GLN A 640 42.38 -3.37 -3.80
CA GLN A 640 42.03 -1.93 -3.66
C GLN A 640 43.12 -1.05 -4.27
N GLN A 641 44.40 -1.40 -4.09
CA GLN A 641 45.48 -0.78 -4.85
C GLN A 641 45.30 -0.96 -6.36
N SER A 642 44.86 -2.14 -6.82
CA SER A 642 44.55 -2.34 -8.24
C SER A 642 43.41 -1.45 -8.74
N VAL A 643 42.38 -1.21 -7.92
CA VAL A 643 41.31 -0.25 -8.23
C VAL A 643 41.89 1.17 -8.38
N ILE A 644 42.70 1.59 -7.42
CA ILE A 644 43.34 2.92 -7.42
C ILE A 644 44.26 3.08 -8.64
N GLN A 645 45.08 2.06 -8.95
CA GLN A 645 45.94 2.05 -10.15
C GLN A 645 45.12 2.12 -11.45
N GLN A 646 44.00 1.42 -11.53
CA GLN A 646 43.14 1.43 -12.73
C GLN A 646 42.43 2.77 -12.92
N LEU A 647 42.05 3.43 -11.83
CA LEU A 647 41.47 4.77 -11.88
C LEU A 647 42.54 5.81 -12.22
N HIS A 648 43.75 5.69 -11.67
CA HIS A 648 44.90 6.51 -12.06
C HIS A 648 45.27 6.35 -13.53
N ALA A 649 45.23 5.12 -14.07
CA ALA A 649 45.50 4.86 -15.49
C ALA A 649 44.50 5.58 -16.43
N ARG A 650 43.33 5.97 -15.92
CA ARG A 650 42.32 6.76 -16.64
C ARG A 650 42.28 8.23 -16.21
N LYS A 651 43.31 8.66 -15.46
CA LYS A 651 43.48 10.01 -14.95
C LYS A 651 42.33 10.49 -14.05
N GLY A 652 41.65 9.57 -13.37
CA GLY A 652 40.60 9.91 -12.40
C GLY A 652 41.10 10.87 -11.32
N ARG A 653 40.28 11.85 -10.92
CA ARG A 653 40.57 12.77 -9.82
C ARG A 653 40.28 12.10 -8.47
N LEU A 654 41.30 11.45 -7.91
CA LEU A 654 41.13 10.56 -6.76
C LEU A 654 41.27 11.26 -5.40
N ILE A 655 40.34 10.93 -4.51
CA ILE A 655 40.36 11.19 -3.08
C ILE A 655 40.37 9.84 -2.39
N VAL A 656 41.48 9.48 -1.76
CA VAL A 656 41.66 8.15 -1.19
C VAL A 656 41.63 8.24 0.32
N MET A 657 40.69 7.51 0.93
CA MET A 657 40.62 7.33 2.38
C MET A 657 41.37 6.06 2.77
N CYS A 658 42.43 6.17 3.56
CA CYS A 658 43.25 5.03 3.95
C CYS A 658 43.53 5.00 5.46
N THR A 659 44.01 3.86 5.95
CA THR A 659 44.44 3.74 7.34
C THR A 659 45.67 4.61 7.58
N LYS A 660 45.73 5.27 8.74
CA LYS A 660 46.86 6.12 9.14
C LYS A 660 48.19 5.36 9.05
N GLY A 661 49.16 5.92 8.33
CA GLY A 661 50.45 5.30 8.03
C GLY A 661 50.53 4.59 6.67
N ASP A 662 49.41 4.46 5.94
CA ASP A 662 49.36 3.79 4.62
C ASP A 662 49.40 4.78 3.45
N ALA A 663 49.54 6.09 3.68
CA ALA A 663 49.55 7.07 2.60
C ALA A 663 50.61 6.77 1.51
N ALA A 664 51.80 6.33 1.93
CA ALA A 664 52.91 6.03 1.01
C ALA A 664 52.65 4.80 0.13
N SER A 665 51.97 3.78 0.66
CA SER A 665 51.67 2.55 -0.08
C SER A 665 50.51 2.72 -1.05
N VAL A 666 49.63 3.71 -0.84
CA VAL A 666 48.48 3.93 -1.71
C VAL A 666 48.75 4.98 -2.80
N CYS A 667 49.71 5.89 -2.58
CA CYS A 667 50.08 6.98 -3.51
C CYS A 667 51.37 6.74 -4.32
N ALA A 668 51.73 5.50 -4.67
CA ALA A 668 52.93 5.22 -5.44
C ALA A 668 52.80 5.71 -6.91
N GLY A 669 52.99 7.02 -7.15
CA GLY A 669 53.22 7.62 -8.47
C GLY A 669 52.12 8.53 -9.06
N GLY A 670 51.08 8.94 -8.31
CA GLY A 670 49.99 9.80 -8.83
C GLY A 670 49.56 10.93 -7.89
N SER A 671 48.94 11.99 -8.45
CA SER A 671 48.39 13.13 -7.69
C SER A 671 47.01 12.80 -7.09
N SER A 672 46.99 12.05 -5.98
CA SER A 672 45.79 11.76 -5.19
C SER A 672 45.72 12.60 -3.92
N ARG A 673 44.52 13.03 -3.53
CA ARG A 673 44.29 13.63 -2.20
C ARG A 673 44.06 12.50 -1.20
N ILE A 674 44.80 12.50 -0.09
CA ILE A 674 44.73 11.44 0.93
C ILE A 674 43.96 11.92 2.15
N ILE A 675 43.14 11.03 2.72
CA ILE A 675 42.45 11.20 3.99
C ILE A 675 42.84 10.02 4.89
N GLU A 676 43.59 10.29 5.95
CA GLU A 676 44.04 9.23 6.88
C GLU A 676 43.08 9.08 8.06
N VAL A 677 42.58 7.86 8.28
CA VAL A 677 41.68 7.50 9.38
C VAL A 677 42.32 6.46 10.31
N PRO A 678 42.01 6.46 11.62
CA PRO A 678 42.57 5.48 12.55
C PRO A 678 42.08 4.07 12.26
N GLN A 679 42.93 3.10 12.59
CA GLN A 679 42.60 1.68 12.49
C GLN A 679 41.76 1.24 13.70
N VAL A 680 40.71 0.49 13.43
CA VAL A 680 39.95 -0.31 14.41
C VAL A 680 39.78 -1.73 13.87
N GLU A 681 39.08 -2.58 14.63
CA GLU A 681 38.63 -3.86 14.09
C GLU A 681 37.77 -3.64 12.84
N ASP A 682 38.00 -4.47 11.83
CA ASP A 682 37.43 -4.34 10.50
C ASP A 682 35.90 -4.21 10.45
N CYS A 683 35.17 -4.97 11.27
CA CYS A 683 33.71 -4.89 11.39
C CYS A 683 33.23 -3.57 12.01
N LEU A 684 34.11 -2.84 12.71
CA LEU A 684 33.85 -1.53 13.30
C LEU A 684 34.38 -0.38 12.42
N GLN A 685 35.25 -0.67 11.46
CA GLN A 685 35.84 0.33 10.56
C GLN A 685 34.80 1.16 9.78
N PRO A 686 33.62 0.64 9.39
CA PRO A 686 32.55 1.45 8.79
C PRO A 686 32.08 2.62 9.66
N VAL A 687 32.12 2.48 10.99
CA VAL A 687 31.76 3.54 11.96
C VAL A 687 32.78 4.67 11.92
N ILE A 688 34.05 4.36 11.66
CA ILE A 688 35.12 5.33 11.51
C ILE A 688 35.06 6.01 10.15
N ASN A 689 34.92 5.23 9.08
CA ASN A 689 35.05 5.70 7.71
C ASN A 689 33.87 6.56 7.24
N ILE A 690 32.71 6.46 7.90
CA ILE A 690 31.55 7.29 7.54
C ILE A 690 31.67 8.74 8.04
N VAL A 691 32.39 8.97 9.13
CA VAL A 691 32.46 10.30 9.78
C VAL A 691 33.04 11.38 8.84
N PRO A 692 34.17 11.15 8.12
CA PRO A 692 34.67 12.13 7.16
C PRO A 692 33.69 12.41 6.02
N LEU A 693 32.90 11.42 5.60
CA LEU A 693 31.91 11.59 4.52
C LEU A 693 30.68 12.37 5.01
N GLN A 694 30.26 12.19 6.26
CA GLN A 694 29.23 13.02 6.89
C GLN A 694 29.69 14.47 7.02
N LEU A 695 30.94 14.70 7.45
CA LEU A 695 31.55 16.04 7.51
C LEU A 695 31.67 16.67 6.12
N LEU A 696 32.08 15.90 5.11
CA LEU A 696 32.15 16.37 3.73
C LEU A 696 30.76 16.78 3.21
N ALA A 697 29.73 15.96 3.44
CA ALA A 697 28.36 16.28 3.06
C ALA A 697 27.85 17.54 3.78
N TYR A 698 28.12 17.67 5.08
CA TYR A 698 27.80 18.87 5.86
C TYR A 698 28.43 20.13 5.25
N HIS A 699 29.76 20.14 5.07
CA HIS A 699 30.47 21.32 4.59
C HIS A 699 30.11 21.66 3.14
N LEU A 700 29.91 20.67 2.27
CA LEU A 700 29.43 20.89 0.90
C LEU A 700 28.07 21.61 0.90
N THR A 701 27.16 21.17 1.75
CA THR A 701 25.81 21.73 1.86
C THR A 701 25.85 23.18 2.35
N VAL A 702 26.58 23.45 3.43
CA VAL A 702 26.72 24.81 3.98
C VAL A 702 27.38 25.75 2.96
N LEU A 703 28.46 25.31 2.30
CA LEU A 703 29.15 26.12 1.30
C LEU A 703 28.27 26.41 0.07
N ARG A 704 27.35 25.51 -0.28
CA ARG A 704 26.35 25.71 -1.34
C ARG A 704 25.18 26.60 -0.93
N GLY A 705 25.11 27.02 0.34
CA GLY A 705 24.03 27.87 0.85
C GLY A 705 22.71 27.13 1.06
N TYR A 706 22.74 25.80 1.18
CA TYR A 706 21.54 24.99 1.46
C TYR A 706 21.35 24.76 2.96
N ASN A 707 20.11 24.53 3.38
CA ASN A 707 19.79 24.20 4.77
C ASN A 707 20.09 22.71 5.02
N VAL A 708 21.07 22.45 5.89
CA VAL A 708 21.50 21.10 6.24
C VAL A 708 20.46 20.36 7.09
N ASP A 709 19.78 21.06 7.99
CA ASP A 709 18.83 20.44 8.93
C ASP A 709 17.50 20.12 8.25
N GLN A 710 17.16 20.83 7.17
CA GLN A 710 15.91 20.73 6.40
C GLN A 710 16.20 20.68 4.88
N PRO A 711 16.72 19.56 4.36
CA PRO A 711 16.97 19.40 2.94
C PRO A 711 15.67 19.34 2.15
N ARG A 712 15.63 20.03 1.01
CA ARG A 712 14.44 20.21 0.18
C ARG A 712 13.76 18.88 -0.18
N ASN A 713 12.42 18.86 -0.19
CA ASN A 713 11.54 17.72 -0.53
C ASN A 713 11.59 16.53 0.45
N LEU A 714 12.35 16.62 1.54
CA LEU A 714 12.52 15.53 2.49
C LEU A 714 12.06 15.95 3.89
N ALA A 715 11.45 15.00 4.60
CA ALA A 715 11.22 15.05 6.03
C ALA A 715 11.99 13.92 6.72
N LYS A 716 12.28 14.06 8.02
CA LYS A 716 13.10 13.11 8.77
C LYS A 716 12.58 11.66 8.73
N SER A 717 11.27 11.48 8.64
CA SER A 717 10.62 10.18 8.72
C SER A 717 9.38 10.09 7.82
N VAL A 718 9.28 8.95 7.12
CA VAL A 718 8.20 8.59 6.21
C VAL A 718 7.20 7.69 6.96
N THR A 719 6.10 8.28 7.44
CA THR A 719 5.07 7.59 8.25
C THR A 719 3.77 7.34 7.53
N THR A 720 3.62 7.85 6.31
CA THR A 720 2.40 7.75 5.51
C THR A 720 2.76 7.17 4.16
N GLN A 721 2.05 6.13 3.72
CA GLN A 721 2.28 5.50 2.42
C GLN A 721 1.52 6.25 1.32
N TYR A 722 2.12 6.33 0.14
CA TYR A 722 1.40 6.63 -1.10
C TYR A 722 0.73 5.32 -1.53
N CYS A 723 -0.61 5.26 -1.61
CA CYS A 723 -1.27 4.15 -2.29
C CYS A 723 -0.84 4.19 -3.76
N ARG A 724 0.04 3.27 -4.19
CA ARG A 724 0.37 3.10 -5.59
C ARG A 724 -0.60 2.09 -6.19
N ASP A 725 -1.46 2.60 -7.06
CA ASP A 725 -2.28 1.80 -7.95
C ASP A 725 -1.41 0.77 -8.69
N LYS A 726 -1.83 -0.50 -8.63
CA LYS A 726 -1.26 -1.59 -9.43
C LYS A 726 -1.50 -1.30 -10.91
N LYS A 727 -0.58 -0.61 -11.59
CA LYS A 727 -0.51 -0.61 -13.06
C LYS A 727 0.21 -1.87 -13.52
N MET A 728 -0.56 -2.88 -13.92
CA MET A 728 -0.07 -4.05 -14.64
C MET A 728 -0.16 -3.81 -16.16
N ALA A 729 0.79 -4.34 -16.91
CA ALA A 729 0.95 -4.16 -18.35
C ALA A 729 -0.25 -4.73 -19.16
N MET A 730 -1.20 -3.87 -19.54
CA MET A 730 -2.34 -4.21 -20.43
C MET A 730 -2.62 -3.13 -21.50
N GLY A 731 -1.64 -2.29 -21.83
CA GLY A 731 -1.81 -1.13 -22.74
C GLY A 731 -1.88 -1.41 -24.25
N GLU A 732 -2.01 -2.68 -24.68
CA GLU A 732 -2.00 -3.04 -26.11
C GLU A 732 -3.37 -3.42 -26.71
N LEU A 733 -4.50 -3.37 -25.97
CA LEU A 733 -5.80 -3.91 -26.44
C LEU A 733 -7.02 -2.98 -26.38
N PHE A 734 -6.88 -1.68 -26.08
CA PHE A 734 -8.02 -0.82 -25.71
C PHE A 734 -8.16 0.50 -26.51
N LEU A 735 -7.43 0.66 -27.62
CA LEU A 735 -7.40 1.94 -28.33
C LEU A 735 -8.74 2.30 -28.98
N SER A 736 -9.44 1.32 -29.56
CA SER A 736 -10.69 1.56 -30.27
C SER A 736 -11.80 2.17 -29.40
N ALA A 737 -12.00 1.59 -28.22
CA ALA A 737 -13.00 2.06 -27.26
C ALA A 737 -12.66 3.45 -26.70
N PHE A 738 -11.39 3.71 -26.37
CA PHE A 738 -10.94 4.99 -25.83
C PHE A 738 -11.18 6.14 -26.82
N VAL A 739 -10.84 5.93 -28.09
CA VAL A 739 -11.07 6.90 -29.18
C VAL A 739 -12.56 7.15 -29.42
N GLN A 740 -13.40 6.14 -29.21
CA GLN A 740 -14.86 6.28 -29.36
C GLN A 740 -15.51 7.09 -28.22
N VAL A 741 -15.03 6.95 -26.98
CA VAL A 741 -15.46 7.77 -25.84
C VAL A 741 -15.08 9.23 -26.04
N LEU A 742 -13.84 9.50 -26.48
CA LEU A 742 -13.38 10.86 -26.80
C LEU A 742 -14.21 11.52 -27.90
N PHE A 743 -14.64 10.76 -28.90
CA PHE A 743 -15.55 11.26 -29.93
C PHE A 743 -16.92 11.65 -29.34
N GLN A 744 -17.47 10.85 -28.43
CA GLN A 744 -18.75 11.18 -27.77
C GLN A 744 -18.63 12.42 -26.88
N GLN A 745 -17.54 12.56 -26.13
CA GLN A 745 -17.26 13.74 -25.31
C GLN A 745 -17.07 15.00 -26.17
N LEU A 746 -16.36 14.91 -27.30
CA LEU A 746 -16.21 15.98 -28.28
C LEU A 746 -17.56 16.42 -28.87
N ALA A 747 -18.45 15.47 -29.12
CA ALA A 747 -19.76 15.69 -29.68
C ALA A 747 -20.82 16.13 -28.65
N SER A 748 -20.46 16.18 -27.36
CA SER A 748 -21.40 16.50 -26.28
C SER A 748 -21.93 17.94 -26.39
N HIS A 749 -23.17 18.14 -25.94
CA HIS A 749 -23.83 19.44 -25.99
C HIS A 749 -23.11 20.48 -25.11
N ALA A 750 -22.54 20.06 -23.97
CA ALA A 750 -21.79 20.93 -23.06
C ALA A 750 -20.49 21.45 -23.72
N THR A 751 -19.72 20.55 -24.34
CA THR A 751 -18.47 20.87 -25.05
C THR A 751 -18.73 21.85 -26.21
N MET A 752 -19.80 21.62 -26.99
CA MET A 752 -20.17 22.45 -28.13
C MET A 752 -20.72 23.83 -27.73
N ALA A 753 -21.41 23.94 -26.59
CA ALA A 753 -21.93 25.21 -26.08
C ALA A 753 -20.81 26.16 -25.64
N LEU A 754 -19.73 25.63 -25.05
CA LEU A 754 -18.54 26.39 -24.68
C LEU A 754 -17.67 26.77 -25.89
N ALA A 755 -17.47 25.83 -26.82
CA ALA A 755 -16.72 26.10 -28.04
C ALA A 755 -17.31 27.27 -28.86
N ARG A 756 -18.65 27.45 -28.81
CA ARG A 756 -19.35 28.62 -29.38
C ARG A 756 -19.06 29.92 -28.65
N ARG A 757 -19.01 29.89 -27.31
CA ARG A 757 -18.75 31.07 -26.47
C ARG A 757 -17.31 31.57 -26.63
N GLU A 758 -16.34 30.66 -26.76
CA GLU A 758 -14.91 30.97 -26.91
C GLU A 758 -14.47 31.20 -28.38
N LYS A 759 -15.41 31.18 -29.35
CA LYS A 759 -15.15 31.33 -30.79
C LYS A 759 -14.20 30.25 -31.39
N ILE A 760 -14.19 29.03 -30.84
CA ILE A 760 -13.33 27.90 -31.29
C ILE A 760 -14.15 26.78 -31.97
N GLU A 761 -15.47 26.97 -32.15
CA GLU A 761 -16.40 25.99 -32.71
C GLU A 761 -15.93 25.37 -34.05
N SER A 762 -15.23 26.14 -34.89
CA SER A 762 -14.71 25.65 -36.17
C SER A 762 -13.65 24.55 -36.01
N HIS A 763 -12.80 24.62 -34.97
CA HIS A 763 -11.77 23.62 -34.72
C HIS A 763 -12.36 22.35 -34.10
N PHE A 764 -13.31 22.48 -33.17
CA PHE A 764 -14.01 21.34 -32.58
C PHE A 764 -14.85 20.55 -33.59
N LYS A 765 -15.56 21.25 -34.49
CA LYS A 765 -16.27 20.60 -35.60
C LYS A 765 -15.31 19.83 -36.51
N LYS A 766 -14.15 20.43 -36.81
CA LYS A 766 -13.12 19.78 -37.64
C LYS A 766 -12.52 18.55 -36.95
N LEU A 767 -12.33 18.62 -35.64
CA LEU A 767 -11.80 17.53 -34.84
C LEU A 767 -12.79 16.37 -34.75
N SER A 768 -14.06 16.66 -34.43
CA SER A 768 -15.14 15.68 -34.41
C SER A 768 -15.30 14.96 -35.77
N GLN A 769 -15.24 15.71 -36.88
CA GLN A 769 -15.24 15.12 -38.23
C GLN A 769 -14.07 14.14 -38.43
N ASN A 770 -12.84 14.53 -38.07
CA ASN A 770 -11.67 13.67 -38.22
C ASN A 770 -11.72 12.42 -37.32
N PHE A 771 -12.26 12.51 -36.11
CA PHE A 771 -12.45 11.36 -35.24
C PHE A 771 -13.49 10.38 -35.78
N SER A 772 -14.60 10.88 -36.34
CA SER A 772 -15.62 10.00 -36.97
C SER A 772 -15.04 9.16 -38.11
N ILE A 773 -14.09 9.75 -38.85
CA ILE A 773 -13.38 9.14 -39.96
C ILE A 773 -12.39 8.06 -39.48
N ILE A 774 -11.77 8.25 -38.31
CA ILE A 774 -10.85 7.30 -37.69
C ILE A 774 -11.63 6.13 -37.07
N VAL A 775 -12.71 6.42 -36.33
CA VAL A 775 -13.56 5.40 -35.70
C VAL A 775 -14.10 4.41 -36.73
N ALA A 776 -14.44 4.87 -37.93
CA ALA A 776 -14.94 4.00 -39.00
C ALA A 776 -13.91 2.96 -39.47
N VAL A 777 -12.61 3.28 -39.43
CA VAL A 777 -11.51 2.41 -39.90
C VAL A 777 -10.78 1.67 -38.78
N LEU A 778 -11.15 1.92 -37.53
CA LEU A 778 -10.39 1.52 -36.34
C LEU A 778 -10.43 0.01 -36.11
N ASP A 779 -11.58 -0.61 -36.33
CA ASP A 779 -11.76 -2.07 -36.23
C ASP A 779 -10.88 -2.81 -37.26
N ASP A 780 -10.84 -2.33 -38.51
CA ASP A 780 -9.99 -2.91 -39.57
C ASP A 780 -8.49 -2.66 -39.33
N ALA A 781 -8.14 -1.54 -38.67
CA ALA A 781 -6.77 -1.26 -38.26
C ALA A 781 -6.31 -2.18 -37.12
N GLU A 782 -7.16 -2.41 -36.11
CA GLU A 782 -6.89 -3.34 -35.02
C GLU A 782 -6.78 -4.79 -35.52
N ASP A 783 -7.53 -5.17 -36.55
CA ASP A 783 -7.41 -6.48 -37.20
C ASP A 783 -6.07 -6.63 -37.95
N LYS A 784 -5.59 -5.57 -38.61
CA LYS A 784 -4.36 -5.60 -39.42
C LYS A 784 -3.07 -5.44 -38.62
N GLN A 785 -3.11 -4.90 -37.41
CA GLN A 785 -1.92 -4.63 -36.58
C GLN A 785 -1.07 -5.87 -36.28
N LEU A 786 -1.70 -7.06 -36.24
CA LEU A 786 -1.03 -8.33 -35.97
C LEU A 786 -0.18 -8.82 -37.15
N THR A 787 -0.44 -8.28 -38.34
CA THR A 787 0.21 -8.70 -39.59
C THR A 787 0.99 -7.58 -40.28
N ASP A 788 0.62 -6.32 -40.05
CA ASP A 788 1.20 -5.15 -40.68
C ASP A 788 1.79 -4.18 -39.63
N LYS A 789 3.12 -4.08 -39.63
CA LYS A 789 3.88 -3.24 -38.70
C LYS A 789 3.61 -1.75 -38.92
N ALA A 790 3.27 -1.32 -40.14
CA ALA A 790 2.96 0.08 -40.41
C ALA A 790 1.62 0.49 -39.77
N VAL A 791 0.65 -0.43 -39.75
CA VAL A 791 -0.63 -0.24 -39.07
C VAL A 791 -0.44 -0.19 -37.54
N LYS A 792 0.45 -1.00 -36.97
CA LYS A 792 0.79 -0.93 -35.54
C LYS A 792 1.35 0.45 -35.14
N VAL A 793 2.33 0.97 -35.89
CA VAL A 793 2.91 2.30 -35.62
C VAL A 793 1.87 3.42 -35.78
N TRP A 794 0.94 3.26 -36.73
CA TRP A 794 -0.17 4.20 -36.92
C TRP A 794 -1.13 4.22 -35.72
N LEU A 795 -1.47 3.04 -35.16
CA LEU A 795 -2.30 2.93 -33.94
C LEU A 795 -1.58 3.53 -32.72
N GLU A 796 -0.27 3.32 -32.57
CA GLU A 796 0.50 3.95 -31.49
C GLU A 796 0.45 5.48 -31.56
N GLY A 797 0.62 6.06 -32.76
CA GLY A 797 0.50 7.52 -32.95
C GLY A 797 -0.92 8.07 -32.70
N LEU A 798 -1.95 7.27 -33.00
CA LEU A 798 -3.34 7.61 -32.66
C LEU A 798 -3.60 7.57 -31.16
N ARG A 799 -3.03 6.60 -30.45
CA ARG A 799 -3.11 6.50 -28.99
C ARG A 799 -2.54 7.71 -28.28
N ASP A 800 -1.35 8.13 -28.68
CA ASP A 800 -0.70 9.29 -28.08
C ASP A 800 -1.54 10.57 -28.29
N LEU A 801 -2.12 10.72 -29.48
CA LEU A 801 -3.02 11.84 -29.78
C LEU A 801 -4.33 11.79 -28.97
N ALA A 802 -4.86 10.59 -28.73
CA ALA A 802 -6.08 10.40 -27.95
C ALA A 802 -5.88 10.85 -26.49
N TYR A 803 -4.74 10.53 -25.88
CA TYR A 803 -4.40 11.02 -24.54
C TYR A 803 -4.27 12.54 -24.48
N ASP A 804 -3.58 13.15 -25.46
CA ASP A 804 -3.44 14.61 -25.53
C ASP A 804 -4.80 15.33 -25.67
N LEU A 805 -5.77 14.68 -26.32
CA LEU A 805 -7.12 15.21 -26.44
C LEU A 805 -7.93 15.07 -25.15
N ASP A 806 -7.84 13.92 -24.49
CA ASP A 806 -8.51 13.64 -23.21
C ASP A 806 -8.17 14.72 -22.18
N ASP A 807 -6.87 15.01 -22.01
CA ASP A 807 -6.37 16.08 -21.14
C ASP A 807 -7.00 17.45 -21.45
N VAL A 808 -7.22 17.74 -22.74
CA VAL A 808 -7.82 19.01 -23.19
C VAL A 808 -9.33 19.04 -22.96
N LEU A 809 -10.03 17.92 -23.17
CA LEU A 809 -11.47 17.80 -22.92
C LEU A 809 -11.77 17.87 -21.42
N ASP A 810 -10.92 17.29 -20.58
CA ASP A 810 -11.02 17.39 -19.12
C ASP A 810 -10.79 18.83 -18.65
N GLU A 811 -9.78 19.53 -19.19
CA GLU A 811 -9.53 20.96 -18.90
C GLU A 811 -10.76 21.82 -19.25
N ILE A 812 -11.45 21.53 -20.37
CA ILE A 812 -12.65 22.25 -20.82
C ILE A 812 -13.90 21.89 -20.00
N THR A 813 -14.10 20.60 -19.71
CA THR A 813 -15.24 20.11 -18.92
C THR A 813 -15.17 20.66 -17.49
N THR A 814 -13.97 20.74 -16.93
CA THR A 814 -13.70 21.39 -15.64
C THR A 814 -14.09 22.86 -15.68
N GLN A 815 -13.71 23.61 -16.73
CA GLN A 815 -14.10 25.01 -16.89
C GLN A 815 -15.61 25.20 -17.07
N ALA A 816 -16.29 24.26 -17.74
CA ALA A 816 -17.75 24.25 -17.89
C ALA A 816 -18.47 24.18 -16.55
N LEU A 817 -18.07 23.23 -15.71
CA LEU A 817 -18.64 23.01 -14.39
C LEU A 817 -18.38 24.20 -13.45
N ILE A 818 -17.21 24.82 -13.54
CA ILE A 818 -16.87 26.04 -12.80
C ILE A 818 -17.74 27.25 -13.23
N GLN A 819 -18.16 27.32 -14.49
CA GLN A 819 -19.02 28.42 -14.98
C GLN A 819 -20.51 28.18 -14.73
N GLU A 820 -21.00 26.94 -14.83
CA GLU A 820 -22.37 26.60 -14.47
C GLU A 820 -22.65 26.85 -12.99
N SER A 821 -21.66 26.62 -12.11
CA SER A 821 -21.78 26.98 -10.69
C SER A 821 -21.86 28.51 -10.46
N LYS A 822 -21.22 29.32 -11.31
CA LYS A 822 -21.34 30.81 -11.27
C LYS A 822 -22.65 31.33 -11.86
N GLY A 823 -23.22 30.63 -12.85
CA GLY A 823 -24.47 31.02 -13.51
C GLY A 823 -25.72 30.92 -12.62
N ILE A 824 -25.66 30.16 -11.53
CA ILE A 824 -26.79 29.96 -10.60
C ILE A 824 -27.04 31.20 -9.71
N GLN A 825 -26.15 32.20 -9.68
CA GLN A 825 -26.37 33.47 -8.96
C GLN A 825 -27.17 34.55 -9.71
N HIS A 826 -27.62 34.32 -10.95
CA HIS A 826 -28.43 35.27 -11.70
C HIS A 826 -29.87 34.79 -11.91
N ASN A 827 -30.64 34.72 -10.82
CA ASN A 827 -32.10 34.85 -10.85
C ASN A 827 -32.64 35.30 -9.47
N ARG A 828 -32.32 36.54 -9.10
CA ARG A 828 -33.12 37.29 -8.12
C ARG A 828 -33.31 38.71 -8.62
N THR A 829 -34.55 39.01 -9.01
CA THR A 829 -35.05 40.34 -9.33
C THR A 829 -35.09 41.22 -8.07
N SER A 830 -34.32 42.30 -8.04
CA SER A 830 -34.48 43.40 -7.10
C SER A 830 -33.92 44.68 -7.72
N MET A 831 -34.75 45.71 -7.79
CA MET A 831 -34.52 47.00 -8.46
C MET A 831 -33.57 47.92 -7.69
N VAL A 832 -32.29 47.59 -7.60
CA VAL A 832 -31.23 48.56 -7.23
C VAL A 832 -30.00 48.21 -8.06
N TRP A 833 -29.23 49.22 -8.50
CA TRP A 833 -28.08 49.18 -9.43
C TRP A 833 -28.32 49.72 -10.85
N LYS A 834 -29.14 50.76 -10.98
CA LYS A 834 -28.78 51.89 -11.85
C LYS A 834 -27.91 52.82 -11.00
N PHE A 835 -26.60 52.87 -11.28
CA PHE A 835 -25.60 53.88 -10.85
C PHE A 835 -24.24 53.21 -10.55
N ILE A 836 -23.62 52.53 -11.53
CA ILE A 836 -22.16 52.56 -11.72
C ILE A 836 -21.90 52.60 -13.25
N PRO A 837 -21.14 53.59 -13.76
CA PRO A 837 -20.85 53.70 -15.18
C PRO A 837 -19.76 52.71 -15.63
N THR A 838 -19.88 52.28 -16.87
CA THR A 838 -18.91 51.55 -17.70
C THR A 838 -17.44 51.84 -17.38
N CYS A 839 -16.74 50.85 -16.82
CA CYS A 839 -15.29 50.69 -16.93
C CYS A 839 -14.99 49.21 -17.20
N SER A 840 -14.72 48.94 -18.47
CA SER A 840 -13.96 47.81 -18.97
C SER A 840 -12.59 47.72 -18.28
N SER A 841 -12.36 46.67 -17.50
CA SER A 841 -11.03 46.21 -17.11
C SER A 841 -10.95 44.69 -17.30
N TYR A 842 -10.40 44.34 -18.46
CA TYR A 842 -9.91 43.02 -18.81
C TYR A 842 -8.93 42.52 -17.73
N THR A 843 -9.20 41.37 -17.11
CA THR A 843 -8.23 40.66 -16.28
C THR A 843 -7.20 39.96 -17.19
N PRO A 844 -5.88 40.22 -17.04
CA PRO A 844 -4.85 39.65 -17.92
C PRO A 844 -4.72 38.11 -17.86
N GLY A 845 -5.17 37.47 -16.78
CA GLY A 845 -5.03 36.01 -16.58
C GLY A 845 -5.99 35.13 -17.39
N ALA A 846 -7.20 35.63 -17.68
CA ALA A 846 -8.19 34.86 -18.46
C ALA A 846 -7.80 34.79 -19.96
N LEU A 847 -7.16 35.84 -20.49
CA LEU A 847 -6.70 35.87 -21.89
C LEU A 847 -5.48 34.98 -22.16
N VAL A 848 -4.57 34.83 -21.19
CA VAL A 848 -3.37 33.97 -21.32
C VAL A 848 -3.72 32.48 -21.27
N SER A 849 -4.72 32.10 -20.45
CA SER A 849 -5.29 30.74 -20.41
C SER A 849 -5.95 30.36 -21.74
N ASN A 850 -6.76 31.25 -22.33
CA ASN A 850 -7.43 30.98 -23.60
C ASN A 850 -6.47 30.85 -24.80
N TYR A 851 -5.35 31.58 -24.82
CA TYR A 851 -4.34 31.45 -25.88
C TYR A 851 -3.62 30.09 -25.84
N ARG A 852 -3.31 29.59 -24.64
CA ARG A 852 -2.65 28.28 -24.46
C ARG A 852 -3.55 27.12 -24.88
N LEU A 853 -4.82 27.15 -24.48
CA LEU A 853 -5.82 26.16 -24.87
C LEU A 853 -6.02 26.15 -26.40
N MET A 854 -6.13 27.33 -27.01
CA MET A 854 -6.23 27.49 -28.47
C MET A 854 -5.04 26.88 -29.21
N SER A 855 -3.82 27.09 -28.69
CA SER A 855 -2.60 26.51 -29.28
C SER A 855 -2.60 24.98 -29.22
N LYS A 856 -3.01 24.38 -28.09
CA LYS A 856 -3.10 22.92 -27.92
C LYS A 856 -4.14 22.30 -28.87
N ILE A 857 -5.34 22.88 -28.93
CA ILE A 857 -6.41 22.40 -29.82
C ILE A 857 -5.97 22.47 -31.29
N LYS A 858 -5.28 23.55 -31.68
CA LYS A 858 -4.77 23.72 -33.04
C LYS A 858 -3.71 22.67 -33.38
N ASP A 859 -2.83 22.35 -32.45
CA ASP A 859 -1.81 21.30 -32.62
C ASP A 859 -2.45 19.91 -32.79
N ILE A 860 -3.36 19.52 -31.89
CA ILE A 860 -4.12 18.27 -31.96
C ILE A 860 -4.88 18.16 -33.29
N THR A 861 -5.52 19.27 -33.71
CA THR A 861 -6.25 19.35 -34.98
C THR A 861 -5.35 19.15 -36.20
N ASN A 862 -4.08 19.56 -36.14
CA ASN A 862 -3.12 19.33 -37.23
C ASN A 862 -2.62 17.88 -37.22
N ARG A 863 -2.27 17.35 -36.05
CA ARG A 863 -1.78 15.96 -35.89
C ARG A 863 -2.82 14.94 -36.32
N ILE A 864 -4.10 15.13 -35.95
CA ILE A 864 -5.16 14.22 -36.38
C ILE A 864 -5.37 14.22 -37.90
N GLN A 865 -5.19 15.37 -38.56
CA GLN A 865 -5.33 15.45 -40.01
C GLN A 865 -4.21 14.68 -40.72
N VAL A 866 -3.03 14.61 -40.13
CA VAL A 866 -1.94 13.76 -40.64
C VAL A 866 -2.34 12.29 -40.51
N ILE A 867 -2.82 11.87 -39.34
CA ILE A 867 -3.25 10.49 -39.07
C ILE A 867 -4.40 10.06 -40.00
N VAL A 868 -5.40 10.94 -40.20
CA VAL A 868 -6.51 10.72 -41.13
C VAL A 868 -6.04 10.57 -42.58
N LYS A 869 -4.99 11.29 -43.01
CA LYS A 869 -4.46 11.14 -44.38
C LYS A 869 -3.72 9.81 -44.55
N GLN A 870 -2.92 9.41 -43.56
CA GLN A 870 -2.15 8.17 -43.58
C GLN A 870 -3.02 6.92 -43.70
N ARG A 871 -4.29 6.95 -43.26
CA ARG A 871 -5.21 5.81 -43.41
C ARG A 871 -5.41 5.37 -44.88
N ILE A 872 -5.33 6.31 -45.83
CA ILE A 872 -5.52 6.04 -47.25
C ILE A 872 -4.32 5.25 -47.77
N ASP A 873 -3.12 5.62 -47.33
CA ASP A 873 -1.87 4.93 -47.67
C ASP A 873 -1.80 3.53 -47.04
N LEU A 874 -2.56 3.28 -45.96
CA LEU A 874 -2.65 1.99 -45.24
C LEU A 874 -3.83 1.10 -45.67
N ASN A 875 -4.63 1.50 -46.68
CA ASN A 875 -5.77 0.73 -47.21
C ASN A 875 -6.78 0.24 -46.15
N LEU A 876 -7.13 1.07 -45.17
CA LEU A 876 -8.08 0.72 -44.10
C LEU A 876 -9.57 0.86 -44.55
N LYS A 877 -10.46 -0.04 -44.11
CA LYS A 877 -11.88 -0.15 -44.53
C LYS A 877 -12.89 0.19 -43.43
N ASP A 878 -14.04 0.76 -43.82
CA ASP A 878 -15.12 1.19 -42.90
C ASP A 878 -16.11 0.05 -42.56
N ASN A 879 -16.36 -0.23 -41.27
CA ASN A 879 -17.36 -1.21 -40.81
C ASN A 879 -18.35 -0.58 -39.80
N ALA A 880 -19.66 -0.69 -40.02
CA ALA A 880 -20.68 -0.11 -39.12
C ALA A 880 -21.90 -1.03 -38.88
N GLY A 881 -22.23 -1.28 -37.60
CA GLY A 881 -23.49 -1.88 -37.10
C GLY A 881 -23.28 -3.16 -36.27
N GLY A 882 -23.96 -3.47 -35.15
CA GLY A 882 -25.11 -2.89 -34.44
C GLY A 882 -25.38 -3.67 -33.13
N SER A 883 -26.29 -3.14 -32.31
CA SER A 883 -26.68 -3.59 -30.95
C SER A 883 -27.73 -4.74 -30.92
N SER A 884 -27.70 -5.65 -29.92
CA SER A 884 -28.90 -6.10 -29.17
C SER A 884 -28.66 -7.18 -28.08
N ASN A 885 -29.06 -6.84 -26.85
CA ASN A 885 -29.82 -7.55 -25.81
C ASN A 885 -29.79 -9.09 -25.55
N ARG A 886 -29.65 -9.38 -24.23
CA ARG A 886 -30.28 -10.41 -23.36
C ARG A 886 -29.55 -11.73 -23.01
N SER A 887 -29.42 -11.87 -21.68
CA SER A 887 -29.68 -13.05 -20.83
C SER A 887 -28.47 -13.74 -20.18
N SER A 888 -28.60 -13.84 -18.85
CA SER A 888 -27.69 -14.38 -17.85
C SER A 888 -27.35 -15.85 -18.07
N VAL A 889 -26.07 -16.20 -17.97
CA VAL A 889 -25.66 -17.58 -17.65
C VAL A 889 -24.46 -17.55 -16.71
N MET A 890 -24.70 -18.01 -15.49
CA MET A 890 -23.74 -18.28 -14.41
C MET A 890 -22.95 -19.55 -14.75
N ARG A 891 -21.64 -19.64 -14.43
CA ARG A 891 -20.93 -20.92 -14.43
C ARG A 891 -21.27 -21.63 -13.12
N LEU A 892 -22.31 -22.44 -13.18
CA LEU A 892 -22.87 -23.17 -12.06
C LEU A 892 -21.93 -24.31 -11.61
N PRO A 893 -21.88 -24.63 -10.31
CA PRO A 893 -21.28 -25.88 -9.84
C PRO A 893 -21.86 -27.06 -10.62
N SER A 894 -21.04 -28.08 -10.91
CA SER A 894 -21.52 -29.24 -11.66
C SER A 894 -22.63 -29.93 -10.86
N THR A 895 -23.75 -30.17 -11.53
CA THR A 895 -24.90 -30.84 -10.90
C THR A 895 -24.91 -32.31 -11.31
N SER A 896 -25.62 -33.14 -10.55
CA SER A 896 -25.83 -34.52 -10.96
C SER A 896 -26.78 -34.67 -12.14
N LEU A 897 -27.45 -33.61 -12.62
CA LEU A 897 -28.45 -33.69 -13.69
C LEU A 897 -27.81 -33.64 -15.08
N VAL A 898 -28.30 -34.48 -15.99
CA VAL A 898 -27.91 -34.49 -17.40
C VAL A 898 -29.13 -34.70 -18.28
N ASN A 899 -29.19 -34.00 -19.41
CA ASN A 899 -30.16 -34.31 -20.46
C ASN A 899 -29.56 -35.37 -21.39
N GLU A 900 -29.98 -36.62 -21.21
CA GLU A 900 -29.45 -37.78 -21.94
C GLU A 900 -29.60 -37.63 -23.46
N SER A 901 -30.65 -36.95 -23.94
CA SER A 901 -30.89 -36.68 -25.38
C SER A 901 -29.85 -35.78 -26.05
N ASN A 902 -28.98 -35.12 -25.26
CA ASN A 902 -27.95 -34.21 -25.73
C ASN A 902 -26.53 -34.80 -25.60
N VAL A 903 -26.42 -36.10 -25.33
CA VAL A 903 -25.14 -36.81 -25.23
C VAL A 903 -25.02 -37.80 -26.39
N TYR A 904 -23.89 -37.78 -27.09
CA TYR A 904 -23.62 -38.60 -28.27
C TYR A 904 -22.30 -39.34 -28.08
N GLY A 905 -22.19 -40.57 -28.59
CA GLY A 905 -20.95 -41.35 -28.62
C GLY A 905 -20.40 -41.80 -27.26
N ARG A 906 -21.25 -41.89 -26.22
CA ARG A 906 -20.82 -42.22 -24.84
C ARG A 906 -21.46 -43.49 -24.26
N ASP A 907 -22.20 -44.25 -25.06
CA ASP A 907 -22.90 -45.45 -24.61
C ASP A 907 -21.92 -46.55 -24.17
N GLU A 908 -20.85 -46.79 -24.94
CA GLU A 908 -19.81 -47.76 -24.58
C GLU A 908 -19.07 -47.39 -23.29
N ASP A 909 -18.73 -46.10 -23.15
CA ASP A 909 -18.08 -45.57 -21.96
C ASP A 909 -18.99 -45.74 -20.72
N LYS A 910 -20.29 -45.45 -20.87
CA LYS A 910 -21.30 -45.62 -19.82
C LYS A 910 -21.41 -47.08 -19.37
N GLU A 911 -21.53 -48.01 -20.33
CA GLU A 911 -21.65 -49.45 -20.03
C GLU A 911 -20.38 -50.00 -19.35
N ALA A 912 -19.20 -49.49 -19.71
CA ALA A 912 -17.95 -49.89 -19.06
C ALA A 912 -17.92 -49.50 -17.58
N ILE A 913 -18.28 -48.25 -17.25
CA ILE A 913 -18.33 -47.78 -15.85
C ILE A 913 -19.45 -48.49 -15.07
N LEU A 914 -20.61 -48.74 -15.68
CA LEU A 914 -21.70 -49.49 -15.04
C LEU A 914 -21.25 -50.91 -14.65
N LYS A 915 -20.51 -51.60 -15.53
CA LYS A 915 -19.91 -52.89 -15.19
C LYS A 915 -18.94 -52.80 -14.01
N MET A 916 -18.16 -51.73 -13.90
CA MET A 916 -17.24 -51.54 -12.76
C MET A 916 -18.00 -51.25 -11.45
N LEU A 917 -19.11 -50.51 -11.51
CA LEU A 917 -19.93 -50.18 -10.35
C LEU A 917 -20.76 -51.35 -9.83
N LEU A 918 -21.31 -52.18 -10.74
CA LEU A 918 -22.28 -53.22 -10.42
C LEU A 918 -21.66 -54.63 -10.31
N ARG A 919 -20.33 -54.78 -10.42
CA ARG A 919 -19.63 -56.05 -10.17
C ARG A 919 -19.71 -56.44 -8.68
N ASP A 920 -20.22 -57.64 -8.43
CA ASP A 920 -20.15 -58.32 -7.13
C ASP A 920 -18.79 -59.00 -6.98
N GLU A 921 -17.77 -58.24 -6.60
CA GLU A 921 -16.49 -58.82 -6.18
C GLU A 921 -16.51 -59.01 -4.66
N ALA A 922 -16.36 -60.26 -4.21
CA ALA A 922 -16.10 -60.62 -2.83
C ALA A 922 -14.64 -60.27 -2.50
N CYS A 923 -14.38 -59.00 -2.17
CA CYS A 923 -13.09 -58.56 -1.66
C CYS A 923 -13.28 -57.90 -0.29
N HIS A 924 -12.42 -58.30 0.65
CA HIS A 924 -12.42 -57.88 2.05
C HIS A 924 -12.20 -56.36 2.20
N ASP A 925 -12.94 -55.79 3.14
CA ASP A 925 -12.80 -54.55 3.92
C ASP A 925 -12.53 -53.18 3.27
N ASP A 926 -12.19 -53.05 1.98
CA ASP A 926 -11.87 -51.73 1.38
C ASP A 926 -12.90 -51.19 0.37
N ILE A 927 -13.15 -49.88 0.43
CA ILE A 927 -14.01 -49.14 -0.49
C ILE A 927 -13.32 -49.00 -1.86
N THR A 928 -14.04 -49.32 -2.93
CA THR A 928 -13.50 -49.21 -4.28
C THR A 928 -13.72 -47.81 -4.86
N VAL A 929 -12.64 -47.20 -5.32
CA VAL A 929 -12.62 -45.89 -6.00
C VAL A 929 -12.38 -46.10 -7.50
N ILE A 930 -13.19 -45.46 -8.33
CA ILE A 930 -13.16 -45.52 -9.80
C ILE A 930 -12.82 -44.13 -10.35
N PRO A 931 -11.53 -43.88 -10.68
CA PRO A 931 -11.13 -42.64 -11.35
C PRO A 931 -11.55 -42.63 -12.82
N ILE A 932 -12.22 -41.57 -13.27
CA ILE A 932 -12.46 -41.27 -14.68
C ILE A 932 -11.45 -40.19 -15.10
N VAL A 933 -10.51 -40.55 -15.97
CA VAL A 933 -9.35 -39.72 -16.34
C VAL A 933 -9.44 -39.26 -17.78
N GLY A 934 -9.05 -38.01 -18.05
CA GLY A 934 -8.97 -37.49 -19.41
C GLY A 934 -8.81 -35.97 -19.46
N MET A 935 -8.45 -35.46 -20.63
CA MET A 935 -8.16 -34.03 -20.83
C MET A 935 -9.36 -33.11 -20.55
N GLY A 936 -9.11 -31.82 -20.36
CA GLY A 936 -10.16 -30.81 -20.20
C GLY A 936 -11.14 -30.80 -21.38
N GLY A 937 -12.45 -30.72 -21.11
CA GLY A 937 -13.47 -30.63 -22.16
C GLY A 937 -13.85 -31.95 -22.85
N ILE A 938 -13.27 -33.09 -22.48
CA ILE A 938 -13.53 -34.41 -23.09
C ILE A 938 -14.90 -35.04 -22.74
N GLY A 939 -15.54 -34.57 -21.65
CA GLY A 939 -16.87 -35.02 -21.22
C GLY A 939 -16.94 -35.87 -19.95
N LYS A 940 -15.90 -35.89 -19.10
CA LYS A 940 -15.86 -36.68 -17.84
C LYS A 940 -17.05 -36.45 -16.92
N THR A 941 -17.34 -35.20 -16.59
CA THR A 941 -18.50 -34.81 -15.76
C THR A 941 -19.80 -35.33 -16.37
N THR A 942 -19.97 -35.21 -17.69
CA THR A 942 -21.15 -35.71 -18.41
C THR A 942 -21.28 -37.23 -18.32
N LEU A 943 -20.18 -37.97 -18.45
CA LEU A 943 -20.19 -39.43 -18.27
C LEU A 943 -20.56 -39.82 -16.83
N ALA A 944 -19.97 -39.16 -15.83
CA ALA A 944 -20.30 -39.39 -14.43
C ALA A 944 -21.78 -39.09 -14.13
N GLN A 945 -22.38 -38.05 -14.74
CA GLN A 945 -23.80 -37.75 -14.61
C GLN A 945 -24.70 -38.85 -15.21
N LEU A 946 -24.35 -39.38 -16.39
CA LEU A 946 -25.12 -40.46 -17.05
C LEU A 946 -25.14 -41.72 -16.19
N VAL A 947 -23.99 -42.08 -15.62
CA VAL A 947 -23.84 -43.25 -14.76
C VAL A 947 -24.55 -43.05 -13.43
N TYR A 948 -24.39 -41.90 -12.78
CA TYR A 948 -25.02 -41.57 -11.51
C TYR A 948 -26.56 -41.63 -11.57
N ASN A 949 -27.13 -41.31 -12.74
CA ASN A 949 -28.57 -41.33 -12.97
C ASN A 949 -29.14 -42.65 -13.49
N ASP A 950 -28.31 -43.63 -13.76
CA ASP A 950 -28.74 -44.91 -14.31
C ASP A 950 -29.71 -45.64 -13.36
N LYS A 951 -30.67 -46.37 -13.93
CA LYS A 951 -31.70 -47.09 -13.15
C LYS A 951 -31.08 -48.19 -12.29
N GLY A 952 -30.09 -48.92 -12.78
CA GLY A 952 -29.40 -49.97 -12.03
C GLY A 952 -28.61 -49.42 -10.85
N VAL A 953 -27.95 -48.27 -11.04
CA VAL A 953 -27.22 -47.56 -9.97
C VAL A 953 -28.19 -47.02 -8.91
N LYS A 954 -29.32 -46.44 -9.32
CA LYS A 954 -30.36 -45.97 -8.40
C LYS A 954 -30.96 -47.07 -7.52
N GLN A 955 -31.04 -48.30 -8.04
CA GLN A 955 -31.58 -49.45 -7.31
C GLN A 955 -30.55 -50.08 -6.36
N ASN A 956 -29.25 -50.07 -6.71
CA ASN A 956 -28.19 -50.74 -5.95
C ASN A 956 -27.53 -49.91 -4.84
N PHE A 957 -27.66 -48.58 -4.86
CA PHE A 957 -27.04 -47.68 -3.87
C PHE A 957 -28.09 -46.84 -3.16
N HIS A 958 -28.28 -47.09 -1.85
CA HIS A 958 -29.31 -46.44 -1.03
C HIS A 958 -28.98 -45.00 -0.68
N VAL A 959 -27.69 -44.68 -0.56
CA VAL A 959 -27.20 -43.33 -0.29
C VAL A 959 -26.35 -42.88 -1.49
N ARG A 960 -26.65 -41.71 -2.05
CA ARG A 960 -25.91 -41.15 -3.18
C ARG A 960 -25.64 -39.67 -2.97
N ALA A 961 -24.43 -39.23 -3.25
CA ALA A 961 -24.03 -37.82 -3.14
C ALA A 961 -23.18 -37.39 -4.34
N TRP A 962 -23.30 -36.13 -4.73
CA TRP A 962 -22.52 -35.51 -5.79
C TRP A 962 -21.88 -34.24 -5.24
N VAL A 963 -20.56 -34.15 -5.31
CA VAL A 963 -19.79 -33.01 -4.80
C VAL A 963 -18.79 -32.58 -5.87
N CYS A 964 -18.87 -31.31 -6.26
CA CYS A 964 -17.85 -30.67 -7.08
C CYS A 964 -16.69 -30.27 -6.17
N VAL A 965 -15.47 -30.69 -6.49
CA VAL A 965 -14.26 -30.40 -5.71
C VAL A 965 -13.54 -29.22 -6.37
N SER A 966 -13.30 -28.16 -5.62
CA SER A 966 -12.51 -27.01 -6.07
C SER A 966 -11.04 -27.39 -6.29
N GLU A 967 -10.27 -26.57 -7.02
CA GLU A 967 -8.83 -26.79 -7.18
C GLU A 967 -8.10 -26.79 -5.83
N GLU A 968 -8.57 -25.99 -4.88
CA GLU A 968 -8.19 -26.10 -3.47
C GLU A 968 -8.93 -27.28 -2.81
N PHE A 969 -8.18 -28.29 -2.38
CA PHE A 969 -8.73 -29.45 -1.66
C PHE A 969 -8.98 -29.11 -0.19
N ASP A 970 -10.10 -28.42 0.04
CA ASP A 970 -10.59 -28.05 1.37
C ASP A 970 -11.42 -29.20 1.98
N LEU A 971 -10.75 -30.00 2.80
CA LEU A 971 -11.32 -31.17 3.45
C LEU A 971 -12.56 -30.85 4.32
N PRO A 972 -12.55 -29.85 5.21
CA PRO A 972 -13.76 -29.36 5.90
C PRO A 972 -14.94 -29.08 4.97
N THR A 973 -14.76 -28.30 3.91
CA THR A 973 -15.84 -27.90 3.01
C THR A 973 -16.38 -29.08 2.20
N ILE A 974 -15.50 -29.97 1.72
CA ILE A 974 -15.90 -31.20 1.03
C ILE A 974 -16.68 -32.11 1.99
N THR A 975 -16.17 -32.36 3.19
CA THR A 975 -16.81 -33.23 4.20
C THR A 975 -18.17 -32.68 4.61
N LYS A 976 -18.27 -31.37 4.83
CA LYS A 976 -19.53 -30.68 5.11
C LYS A 976 -20.54 -30.86 3.97
N THR A 977 -20.11 -30.65 2.72
CA THR A 977 -21.00 -30.78 1.55
C THR A 977 -21.53 -32.21 1.39
N ILE A 978 -20.67 -33.22 1.59
CA ILE A 978 -21.09 -34.64 1.60
C ILE A 978 -22.09 -34.87 2.73
N PHE A 979 -21.79 -34.41 3.94
CA PHE A 979 -22.66 -34.58 5.10
C PHE A 979 -24.05 -33.94 4.91
N GLU A 980 -24.10 -32.70 4.42
CA GLU A 980 -25.35 -31.98 4.15
C GLU A 980 -26.15 -32.67 3.05
N THR A 981 -25.49 -33.20 2.01
CA THR A 981 -26.15 -33.96 0.92
C THR A 981 -26.74 -35.29 1.41
N VAL A 982 -26.00 -36.00 2.27
CA VAL A 982 -26.42 -37.30 2.83
C VAL A 982 -27.55 -37.12 3.85
N THR A 983 -27.47 -36.09 4.70
CA THR A 983 -28.43 -35.88 5.78
C THR A 983 -29.63 -35.02 5.40
N LYS A 984 -29.54 -34.24 4.32
CA LYS A 984 -30.53 -33.23 3.91
C LYS A 984 -30.81 -32.17 4.98
N THR A 985 -29.83 -31.88 5.83
CA THR A 985 -29.92 -30.92 6.94
C THR A 985 -28.92 -29.79 6.67
N SER A 986 -29.38 -28.53 6.64
CA SER A 986 -28.53 -27.35 6.42
C SER A 986 -28.33 -26.56 7.72
N GLY A 987 -27.10 -26.12 8.04
CA GLY A 987 -26.91 -24.98 8.95
C GLY A 987 -26.29 -25.23 10.34
N LEU A 988 -25.51 -26.29 10.56
CA LEU A 988 -24.69 -26.42 11.77
C LEU A 988 -23.21 -26.32 11.41
N SER A 989 -22.55 -25.24 11.84
CA SER A 989 -21.10 -25.09 11.80
C SER A 989 -20.47 -26.05 12.81
N LYS A 990 -20.28 -27.29 12.39
CA LYS A 990 -19.57 -28.34 13.12
C LYS A 990 -18.10 -28.32 12.68
N ASP A 991 -17.19 -28.52 13.63
CA ASP A 991 -15.79 -28.78 13.33
C ASP A 991 -15.64 -30.12 12.55
N LEU A 992 -14.47 -30.33 11.94
CA LEU A 992 -14.22 -31.47 11.05
C LEU A 992 -14.41 -32.83 11.74
N ASP A 993 -14.02 -32.97 13.01
CA ASP A 993 -14.15 -34.22 13.75
C ASP A 993 -15.63 -34.58 13.94
N THR A 994 -16.42 -33.61 14.42
CA THR A 994 -17.86 -33.78 14.59
C THR A 994 -18.56 -34.12 13.25
N LEU A 995 -18.13 -33.52 12.13
CA LEU A 995 -18.65 -33.83 10.80
C LEU A 995 -18.30 -35.27 10.38
N GLN A 996 -17.06 -35.70 10.55
CA GLN A 996 -16.61 -37.04 10.16
C GLN A 996 -17.26 -38.15 11.00
N VAL A 997 -17.36 -37.97 12.32
CA VAL A 997 -18.04 -38.94 13.21
C VAL A 997 -19.52 -39.05 12.84
N SER A 998 -20.21 -37.91 12.66
CA SER A 998 -21.63 -37.90 12.29
C SER A 998 -21.87 -38.57 10.92
N LEU A 999 -20.95 -38.34 9.98
CA LEU A 999 -21.01 -38.97 8.65
C LEU A 999 -20.77 -40.47 8.74
N GLN A 1000 -19.78 -40.91 9.52
CA GLN A 1000 -19.47 -42.33 9.74
C GLN A 1000 -20.65 -43.09 10.34
N GLU A 1001 -21.34 -42.51 11.33
CA GLU A 1001 -22.55 -43.10 11.94
C GLU A 1001 -23.67 -43.29 10.91
N LYS A 1002 -23.87 -42.29 10.03
CA LYS A 1002 -24.91 -42.34 8.98
C LYS A 1002 -24.60 -43.34 7.88
N LEU A 1003 -23.33 -43.50 7.53
CA LEU A 1003 -22.91 -44.45 6.51
C LEU A 1003 -22.85 -45.88 7.04
N SER A 1004 -22.75 -46.05 8.37
CA SER A 1004 -22.76 -47.37 9.01
C SER A 1004 -23.98 -48.19 8.56
N LYS A 1005 -23.73 -49.41 8.06
CA LYS A 1005 -24.76 -50.35 7.57
C LYS A 1005 -25.54 -49.87 6.33
N THR A 1006 -25.02 -48.92 5.56
CA THR A 1006 -25.62 -48.52 4.27
C THR A 1006 -24.64 -48.73 3.11
N LYS A 1007 -25.17 -49.07 1.92
CA LYS A 1007 -24.40 -49.14 0.67
C LYS A 1007 -24.53 -47.80 -0.06
N PHE A 1008 -23.41 -47.12 -0.32
CA PHE A 1008 -23.41 -45.76 -0.87
C PHE A 1008 -22.60 -45.62 -2.18
N LEU A 1009 -22.95 -44.59 -2.96
CA LEU A 1009 -22.19 -44.13 -4.13
C LEU A 1009 -21.94 -42.62 -4.04
N PHE A 1010 -20.68 -42.21 -3.97
CA PHE A 1010 -20.29 -40.80 -4.00
C PHE A 1010 -19.58 -40.44 -5.29
N VAL A 1011 -19.89 -39.26 -5.84
CA VAL A 1011 -19.18 -38.67 -6.98
C VAL A 1011 -18.45 -37.43 -6.50
N LEU A 1012 -17.13 -37.42 -6.67
CA LEU A 1012 -16.25 -36.28 -6.45
C LEU A 1012 -15.77 -35.78 -7.82
N ASP A 1013 -16.35 -34.68 -8.30
CA ASP A 1013 -16.12 -34.16 -9.65
C ASP A 1013 -14.99 -33.11 -9.66
N ASP A 1014 -14.08 -33.23 -10.63
CA ASP A 1014 -12.91 -32.37 -10.91
C ASP A 1014 -11.88 -32.31 -9.77
N VAL A 1015 -11.41 -33.47 -9.30
CA VAL A 1015 -10.38 -33.55 -8.25
C VAL A 1015 -8.97 -33.30 -8.81
N TRP A 1016 -8.24 -32.38 -8.19
CA TRP A 1016 -6.88 -31.97 -8.60
C TRP A 1016 -5.76 -32.37 -7.62
N ASN A 1017 -6.11 -32.86 -6.42
CA ASN A 1017 -5.18 -33.00 -5.32
C ASN A 1017 -4.39 -34.32 -5.34
N GLU A 1018 -3.06 -34.23 -5.20
CA GLU A 1018 -2.15 -35.39 -5.18
C GLU A 1018 -1.72 -35.78 -3.74
N ASN A 1019 -2.21 -35.11 -2.71
CA ASN A 1019 -1.83 -35.38 -1.32
C ASN A 1019 -2.58 -36.61 -0.78
N TYR A 1020 -1.85 -37.73 -0.67
CA TYR A 1020 -2.36 -38.98 -0.15
C TYR A 1020 -2.91 -38.87 1.29
N GLU A 1021 -2.26 -38.10 2.18
CA GLU A 1021 -2.71 -37.96 3.57
C GLU A 1021 -4.07 -37.26 3.67
N LYS A 1022 -4.30 -36.23 2.85
CA LYS A 1022 -5.60 -35.54 2.77
C LYS A 1022 -6.69 -36.44 2.21
N TRP A 1023 -6.35 -37.26 1.21
CA TRP A 1023 -7.26 -38.25 0.65
C TRP A 1023 -7.63 -39.34 1.67
N GLU A 1024 -6.63 -39.89 2.36
CA GLU A 1024 -6.83 -40.88 3.42
C GLU A 1024 -7.73 -40.32 4.52
N LEU A 1025 -7.50 -39.07 4.94
CA LEU A 1025 -8.30 -38.40 5.96
C LEU A 1025 -9.75 -38.16 5.51
N LEU A 1026 -10.01 -37.86 4.23
CA LEU A 1026 -11.36 -37.78 3.67
C LEU A 1026 -12.08 -39.15 3.68
N CYS A 1027 -11.33 -40.23 3.45
CA CYS A 1027 -11.90 -41.57 3.31
C CYS A 1027 -12.19 -42.29 4.64
N ARG A 1028 -11.60 -41.87 5.76
CA ARG A 1028 -11.85 -42.46 7.10
C ARG A 1028 -13.34 -42.68 7.44
N PRO A 1029 -14.24 -41.70 7.32
CA PRO A 1029 -15.66 -41.91 7.63
C PRO A 1029 -16.36 -42.89 6.69
N PHE A 1030 -15.82 -43.13 5.49
CA PHE A 1030 -16.44 -44.01 4.50
C PHE A 1030 -16.21 -45.49 4.83
N GLN A 1031 -15.14 -45.83 5.56
CA GLN A 1031 -14.76 -47.20 5.92
C GLN A 1031 -15.83 -47.96 6.73
N SER A 1032 -16.80 -47.26 7.34
CA SER A 1032 -17.93 -47.89 8.04
C SER A 1032 -19.06 -48.38 7.12
N GLY A 1033 -18.99 -48.12 5.81
CA GLY A 1033 -20.01 -48.50 4.83
C GLY A 1033 -20.13 -50.01 4.61
N LEU A 1034 -21.26 -50.46 4.06
CA LEU A 1034 -21.42 -51.86 3.66
C LEU A 1034 -20.49 -52.22 2.49
N PRO A 1035 -19.99 -53.47 2.45
CA PRO A 1035 -19.27 -54.00 1.29
C PRO A 1035 -20.03 -53.76 -0.02
N GLY A 1036 -19.29 -53.33 -1.04
CA GLY A 1036 -19.87 -52.91 -2.32
C GLY A 1036 -20.17 -51.42 -2.44
N SER A 1037 -19.87 -50.60 -1.44
CA SER A 1037 -19.89 -49.12 -1.59
C SER A 1037 -18.82 -48.65 -2.57
N ARG A 1038 -19.08 -47.55 -3.29
CA ARG A 1038 -18.24 -47.07 -4.41
C ARG A 1038 -18.05 -45.56 -4.39
N ILE A 1039 -16.90 -45.09 -4.86
CA ILE A 1039 -16.63 -43.65 -5.09
C ILE A 1039 -16.18 -43.46 -6.53
N ILE A 1040 -16.78 -42.51 -7.25
CA ILE A 1040 -16.33 -42.05 -8.58
C ILE A 1040 -15.57 -40.75 -8.38
N VAL A 1041 -14.38 -40.65 -8.98
CA VAL A 1041 -13.58 -39.43 -9.01
C VAL A 1041 -13.37 -39.04 -10.46
N THR A 1042 -13.66 -37.80 -10.85
CA THR A 1042 -13.25 -37.29 -12.18
C THR A 1042 -11.99 -36.44 -12.04
N THR A 1043 -10.98 -36.67 -12.89
CA THR A 1043 -9.73 -35.89 -12.84
C THR A 1043 -9.10 -35.77 -14.22
N ARG A 1044 -8.20 -34.80 -14.36
CA ARG A 1044 -7.37 -34.63 -15.57
C ARG A 1044 -5.99 -35.22 -15.43
N ASN A 1045 -5.62 -35.64 -14.22
CA ASN A 1045 -4.26 -35.99 -13.88
C ASN A 1045 -4.15 -37.48 -13.48
N ASP A 1046 -3.24 -38.19 -14.14
CA ASP A 1046 -2.98 -39.62 -13.88
C ASP A 1046 -2.36 -39.85 -12.49
N SER A 1047 -1.61 -38.88 -11.96
CA SER A 1047 -1.07 -38.97 -10.60
C SER A 1047 -2.20 -38.96 -9.57
N VAL A 1048 -3.19 -38.08 -9.71
CA VAL A 1048 -4.37 -38.02 -8.85
C VAL A 1048 -5.13 -39.35 -8.91
N ALA A 1049 -5.35 -39.90 -10.10
CA ALA A 1049 -5.98 -41.20 -10.28
C ALA A 1049 -5.24 -42.34 -9.55
N SER A 1050 -3.90 -42.28 -9.51
CA SER A 1050 -3.05 -43.23 -8.80
C SER A 1050 -3.05 -43.05 -7.28
N VAL A 1051 -3.29 -41.82 -6.80
CA VAL A 1051 -3.43 -41.49 -5.37
C VAL A 1051 -4.79 -41.94 -4.84
N VAL A 1052 -5.86 -41.69 -5.60
CA VAL A 1052 -7.23 -41.95 -5.12
C VAL A 1052 -7.70 -43.39 -5.33
N GLY A 1053 -7.09 -44.14 -6.26
CA GLY A 1053 -7.50 -45.49 -6.62
C GLY A 1053 -6.37 -46.37 -7.14
N SER A 1054 -6.65 -47.64 -7.37
CA SER A 1054 -5.68 -48.56 -7.96
C SER A 1054 -5.52 -48.28 -9.46
N PRO A 1055 -4.33 -48.45 -10.06
CA PRO A 1055 -4.15 -48.31 -11.51
C PRO A 1055 -5.08 -49.21 -12.34
N ARG A 1056 -5.58 -50.30 -11.76
CA ARG A 1056 -6.53 -51.23 -12.41
C ARG A 1056 -7.99 -50.74 -12.41
N THR A 1057 -8.32 -49.72 -11.63
CA THR A 1057 -9.69 -49.17 -11.51
C THR A 1057 -9.86 -47.82 -12.21
N ALA A 1058 -8.78 -47.24 -12.77
CA ALA A 1058 -8.85 -46.02 -13.54
C ALA A 1058 -9.39 -46.27 -14.96
N TYR A 1059 -10.36 -45.45 -15.38
CA TYR A 1059 -10.96 -45.48 -16.71
C TYR A 1059 -10.54 -44.23 -17.51
N HIS A 1060 -9.74 -44.43 -18.54
CA HIS A 1060 -9.29 -43.36 -19.44
C HIS A 1060 -10.28 -43.13 -20.57
N MET A 1061 -10.91 -41.94 -20.57
CA MET A 1061 -11.89 -41.59 -21.60
C MET A 1061 -11.27 -41.38 -22.96
N LYS A 1062 -11.95 -41.89 -24.00
CA LYS A 1062 -11.58 -41.67 -25.40
C LYS A 1062 -12.21 -40.40 -25.97
N LEU A 1063 -11.57 -39.83 -26.99
CA LEU A 1063 -12.14 -38.75 -27.80
C LEU A 1063 -13.40 -39.22 -28.52
N LEU A 1064 -14.33 -38.31 -28.81
CA LEU A 1064 -15.48 -38.63 -29.66
C LEU A 1064 -15.02 -38.87 -31.09
N THR A 1065 -15.76 -39.72 -31.80
CA THR A 1065 -15.60 -39.86 -33.24
C THR A 1065 -16.03 -38.58 -33.95
N ASP A 1066 -15.55 -38.37 -35.18
CA ASP A 1066 -15.97 -37.23 -36.00
C ASP A 1066 -17.50 -37.28 -36.26
N ASP A 1067 -18.08 -38.46 -36.43
CA ASP A 1067 -19.52 -38.63 -36.66
C ASP A 1067 -20.36 -38.28 -35.41
N ASP A 1068 -19.89 -38.64 -34.22
CA ASP A 1068 -20.54 -38.26 -32.96
C ASP A 1068 -20.40 -36.76 -32.70
N CYS A 1069 -19.23 -36.17 -32.98
CA CYS A 1069 -19.02 -34.72 -32.91
C CYS A 1069 -19.89 -33.97 -33.90
N LEU A 1070 -20.07 -34.49 -35.12
CA LEU A 1070 -20.92 -33.90 -36.15
C LEU A 1070 -22.40 -33.97 -35.74
N SER A 1071 -22.82 -35.07 -35.12
CA SER A 1071 -24.16 -35.22 -34.55
C SER A 1071 -24.41 -34.21 -33.43
N LEU A 1072 -23.43 -34.03 -32.53
CA LEU A 1072 -23.47 -33.01 -31.48
C LEU A 1072 -23.54 -31.58 -32.06
N LEU A 1073 -22.71 -31.25 -33.05
CA LEU A 1073 -22.72 -29.94 -33.71
C LEU A 1073 -24.03 -29.68 -34.46
N SER A 1074 -24.60 -30.70 -35.09
CA SER A 1074 -25.89 -30.64 -35.79
C SER A 1074 -27.02 -30.28 -34.84
N HIS A 1075 -27.06 -30.96 -33.68
CA HIS A 1075 -28.03 -30.69 -32.64
C HIS A 1075 -27.93 -29.24 -32.12
N LEU A 1076 -26.73 -28.74 -31.88
CA LEU A 1076 -26.49 -27.41 -31.31
C LEU A 1076 -26.82 -26.27 -32.29
N THR A 1077 -26.47 -26.44 -33.56
CA THR A 1077 -26.69 -25.44 -34.61
C THR A 1077 -28.11 -25.50 -35.19
N ARG A 1078 -28.86 -26.57 -34.91
CA ARG A 1078 -30.17 -26.88 -35.52
C ARG A 1078 -30.10 -26.98 -37.05
N LYS A 1079 -28.96 -27.40 -37.60
CA LYS A 1079 -28.73 -27.59 -39.05
C LYS A 1079 -28.41 -29.06 -39.33
N SER A 1080 -28.97 -29.63 -40.39
CA SER A 1080 -28.66 -31.01 -40.81
C SER A 1080 -27.40 -31.06 -41.66
N PHE A 1081 -26.51 -32.02 -41.40
CA PHE A 1081 -25.29 -32.27 -42.19
C PHE A 1081 -25.37 -33.55 -43.05
N HIS A 1082 -26.59 -34.01 -43.37
CA HIS A 1082 -26.82 -35.14 -44.29
C HIS A 1082 -26.40 -34.83 -45.73
N ASP A 1083 -26.35 -35.86 -46.58
CA ASP A 1083 -25.74 -35.86 -47.92
C ASP A 1083 -26.22 -34.76 -48.91
N ASN A 1084 -27.34 -34.09 -48.66
CA ASN A 1084 -27.90 -32.99 -49.47
C ASN A 1084 -27.83 -31.60 -48.81
N SER A 1085 -26.98 -31.42 -47.79
CA SER A 1085 -26.84 -30.15 -47.06
C SER A 1085 -25.76 -29.24 -47.64
N GLU A 1086 -26.09 -27.98 -47.94
CA GLU A 1086 -25.11 -26.96 -48.35
C GLU A 1086 -24.00 -26.71 -47.31
N PHE A 1087 -24.22 -27.12 -46.05
CA PHE A 1087 -23.28 -26.94 -44.93
C PHE A 1087 -22.45 -28.19 -44.62
N LYS A 1088 -22.65 -29.31 -45.34
CA LYS A 1088 -21.99 -30.60 -45.03
C LYS A 1088 -20.46 -30.49 -45.04
N GLU A 1089 -19.89 -29.97 -46.12
CA GLU A 1089 -18.43 -29.85 -46.27
C GLU A 1089 -17.80 -28.96 -45.19
N ILE A 1090 -18.45 -27.83 -44.88
CA ILE A 1090 -17.99 -26.89 -43.87
C ILE A 1090 -18.14 -27.51 -42.46
N GLY A 1091 -19.25 -28.20 -42.19
CA GLY A 1091 -19.50 -28.88 -40.93
C GLY A 1091 -18.45 -29.96 -40.64
N VAL A 1092 -18.13 -30.80 -41.63
CA VAL A 1092 -17.07 -31.82 -41.51
C VAL A 1092 -15.70 -31.15 -41.29
N GLY A 1093 -15.41 -30.05 -42.00
CA GLY A 1093 -14.17 -29.29 -41.80
C GLY A 1093 -14.02 -28.73 -40.39
N LEU A 1094 -15.11 -28.19 -39.82
CA LEU A 1094 -15.13 -27.62 -38.46
C LEU A 1094 -15.01 -28.70 -37.38
N VAL A 1095 -15.67 -29.86 -37.56
CA VAL A 1095 -15.53 -30.99 -36.64
C VAL A 1095 -14.09 -31.52 -36.60
N LYS A 1096 -13.41 -31.59 -37.74
CA LYS A 1096 -11.98 -31.95 -37.77
C LYS A 1096 -11.12 -30.98 -36.97
N LYS A 1097 -11.44 -29.67 -36.98
CA LYS A 1097 -10.77 -28.67 -36.14
C LYS A 1097 -11.06 -28.84 -34.64
N CYS A 1098 -12.19 -29.45 -34.26
CA CYS A 1098 -12.51 -29.79 -32.87
C CYS A 1098 -11.72 -30.97 -32.31
N LYS A 1099 -11.07 -31.80 -33.16
CA LYS A 1099 -10.25 -32.97 -32.77
C LYS A 1099 -10.95 -33.91 -31.77
N GLY A 1100 -12.26 -34.13 -31.94
CA GLY A 1100 -13.03 -35.03 -31.07
C GLY A 1100 -13.36 -34.52 -29.66
N LEU A 1101 -13.17 -33.22 -29.37
CA LEU A 1101 -13.51 -32.61 -28.08
C LEU A 1101 -14.95 -32.06 -28.06
N PRO A 1102 -15.85 -32.60 -27.20
CA PRO A 1102 -17.24 -32.13 -27.12
C PRO A 1102 -17.38 -30.65 -26.71
N LEU A 1103 -16.50 -30.14 -25.84
CA LEU A 1103 -16.55 -28.74 -25.43
C LEU A 1103 -16.21 -27.79 -26.59
N ALA A 1104 -15.25 -28.15 -27.44
CA ALA A 1104 -14.94 -27.39 -28.65
C ALA A 1104 -16.13 -27.34 -29.61
N ALA A 1105 -16.79 -28.48 -29.83
CA ALA A 1105 -18.00 -28.57 -30.64
C ALA A 1105 -19.16 -27.75 -30.05
N LYS A 1106 -19.31 -27.72 -28.72
CA LYS A 1106 -20.29 -26.86 -28.02
C LYS A 1106 -20.03 -25.37 -28.22
N THR A 1107 -18.79 -24.94 -28.05
CA THR A 1107 -18.39 -23.54 -28.24
C THR A 1107 -18.61 -23.10 -29.70
N LEU A 1108 -18.17 -23.90 -30.67
CA LEU A 1108 -18.41 -23.61 -32.09
C LEU A 1108 -19.91 -23.63 -32.42
N GLY A 1109 -20.66 -24.60 -31.92
CA GLY A 1109 -22.10 -24.66 -32.12
C GLY A 1109 -22.81 -23.41 -31.61
N GLY A 1110 -22.39 -22.88 -30.47
CA GLY A 1110 -22.88 -21.60 -29.93
C GLY A 1110 -22.58 -20.41 -30.86
N LEU A 1111 -21.34 -20.30 -31.32
CA LEU A 1111 -20.90 -19.25 -32.25
C LEU A 1111 -21.63 -19.31 -33.61
N LEU A 1112 -21.76 -20.52 -34.16
CA LEU A 1112 -22.33 -20.73 -35.50
C LEU A 1112 -23.85 -20.59 -35.51
N ARG A 1113 -24.50 -20.78 -34.35
CA ARG A 1113 -25.96 -20.63 -34.22
C ARG A 1113 -26.44 -19.21 -34.51
N SER A 1114 -25.62 -18.19 -34.26
CA SER A 1114 -25.95 -16.79 -34.57
C SER A 1114 -25.60 -16.39 -36.01
N LYS A 1115 -24.95 -17.25 -36.79
CA LYS A 1115 -24.49 -16.97 -38.15
C LYS A 1115 -25.38 -17.68 -39.18
N PRO A 1116 -26.26 -16.96 -39.90
CA PRO A 1116 -27.21 -17.59 -40.81
C PRO A 1116 -26.61 -18.01 -42.16
N SER A 1117 -25.50 -17.40 -42.60
CA SER A 1117 -24.99 -17.57 -43.97
C SER A 1117 -23.85 -18.60 -44.09
N LYS A 1118 -23.75 -19.24 -45.27
CA LYS A 1118 -22.69 -20.21 -45.58
C LYS A 1118 -21.29 -19.56 -45.64
N GLU A 1119 -21.20 -18.32 -46.13
CA GLU A 1119 -19.94 -17.58 -46.21
C GLU A 1119 -19.37 -17.27 -44.82
N GLU A 1120 -20.21 -16.88 -43.86
CA GLU A 1120 -19.77 -16.64 -42.49
C GLU A 1120 -19.25 -17.91 -41.80
N TRP A 1121 -19.80 -19.07 -42.14
CA TRP A 1121 -19.31 -20.37 -41.66
C TRP A 1121 -17.98 -20.74 -42.31
N ALA A 1122 -17.82 -20.47 -43.61
CA ALA A 1122 -16.56 -20.67 -44.33
C ALA A 1122 -15.45 -19.75 -43.78
N ASN A 1123 -15.78 -18.51 -43.41
CA ASN A 1123 -14.84 -17.57 -42.78
C ASN A 1123 -14.37 -18.08 -41.41
N VAL A 1124 -15.25 -18.70 -40.62
CA VAL A 1124 -14.87 -19.34 -39.36
C VAL A 1124 -13.93 -20.52 -39.62
N LEU A 1125 -14.22 -21.37 -40.59
CA LEU A 1125 -13.38 -22.53 -40.94
C LEU A 1125 -11.98 -22.11 -41.43
N ASN A 1126 -11.90 -21.04 -42.22
CA ASN A 1126 -10.66 -20.58 -42.87
C ASN A 1126 -9.88 -19.52 -42.06
N SER A 1127 -10.25 -19.29 -40.80
CA SER A 1127 -9.57 -18.31 -39.96
C SER A 1127 -8.11 -18.70 -39.67
N LYS A 1128 -7.18 -17.76 -39.80
CA LYS A 1128 -5.75 -17.95 -39.45
C LYS A 1128 -5.52 -18.20 -37.95
N ILE A 1129 -6.52 -17.95 -37.10
CA ILE A 1129 -6.46 -18.24 -35.65
C ILE A 1129 -6.26 -19.74 -35.40
N TRP A 1130 -6.71 -20.60 -36.33
CA TRP A 1130 -6.50 -22.04 -36.25
C TRP A 1130 -5.04 -22.47 -36.37
N ASP A 1131 -4.17 -21.61 -36.92
CA ASP A 1131 -2.78 -21.93 -37.25
C ASP A 1131 -1.78 -21.39 -36.20
N LEU A 1132 -2.28 -20.79 -35.11
CA LEU A 1132 -1.44 -20.27 -34.02
C LEU A 1132 -0.80 -21.43 -33.21
N PRO A 1133 0.50 -21.34 -32.86
CA PRO A 1133 1.18 -22.38 -32.09
C PRO A 1133 0.74 -22.34 -30.62
N GLU A 1134 -0.04 -23.33 -30.19
CA GLU A 1134 -0.52 -23.44 -28.80
C GLU A 1134 -0.52 -24.90 -28.32
N ASP A 1135 -0.12 -25.13 -27.06
CA ASP A 1135 0.05 -26.46 -26.44
C ASP A 1135 -1.27 -27.22 -26.18
N ASN A 1136 -2.44 -26.57 -26.35
CA ASN A 1136 -3.74 -27.11 -25.98
C ASN A 1136 -4.76 -27.06 -27.12
N ASN A 1137 -5.36 -28.21 -27.44
CA ASN A 1137 -6.29 -28.38 -28.57
C ASN A 1137 -7.60 -27.58 -28.51
N ILE A 1138 -7.92 -26.94 -27.38
CA ILE A 1138 -9.16 -26.17 -27.17
C ILE A 1138 -8.98 -24.65 -27.25
N LEU A 1139 -7.77 -24.14 -27.03
CA LEU A 1139 -7.51 -22.71 -26.95
C LEU A 1139 -7.76 -21.96 -28.28
N PRO A 1140 -7.43 -22.52 -29.47
CA PRO A 1140 -7.77 -21.87 -30.74
C PRO A 1140 -9.28 -21.66 -30.92
N VAL A 1141 -10.11 -22.59 -30.42
CA VAL A 1141 -11.58 -22.51 -30.48
C VAL A 1141 -12.10 -21.42 -29.55
N LEU A 1142 -11.58 -21.32 -28.33
CA LEU A 1142 -11.96 -20.31 -27.35
C LEU A 1142 -11.53 -18.91 -27.81
N ARG A 1143 -10.33 -18.80 -28.38
CA ARG A 1143 -9.79 -17.56 -28.95
C ARG A 1143 -10.60 -17.10 -30.16
N LEU A 1144 -11.00 -18.03 -31.02
CA LEU A 1144 -11.87 -17.74 -32.16
C LEU A 1144 -13.27 -17.32 -31.71
N SER A 1145 -13.81 -17.93 -30.65
CA SER A 1145 -15.08 -17.50 -30.04
C SER A 1145 -14.98 -16.09 -29.45
N TYR A 1146 -13.89 -15.77 -28.74
CA TYR A 1146 -13.65 -14.43 -28.22
C TYR A 1146 -13.48 -13.39 -29.33
N HIS A 1147 -12.72 -13.72 -30.39
CA HIS A 1147 -12.51 -12.85 -31.54
C HIS A 1147 -13.81 -12.43 -32.23
N HIS A 1148 -14.80 -13.33 -32.28
CA HIS A 1148 -16.09 -13.07 -32.91
C HIS A 1148 -17.15 -12.50 -31.94
N LEU A 1149 -16.79 -12.22 -30.69
CA LEU A 1149 -17.67 -11.44 -29.81
C LEU A 1149 -17.80 -10.00 -30.32
N PRO A 1150 -18.96 -9.35 -30.17
CA PRO A 1150 -19.09 -7.91 -30.34
C PRO A 1150 -18.04 -7.15 -29.50
N SER A 1151 -17.52 -6.03 -30.01
CA SER A 1151 -16.47 -5.24 -29.34
C SER A 1151 -16.82 -4.89 -27.89
N HIS A 1152 -18.05 -4.42 -27.64
CA HIS A 1152 -18.53 -4.15 -26.29
C HIS A 1152 -18.48 -5.37 -25.35
N LEU A 1153 -18.78 -6.59 -25.83
CA LEU A 1153 -18.73 -7.80 -24.99
C LEU A 1153 -17.32 -8.33 -24.78
N LYS A 1154 -16.38 -8.05 -25.70
CA LYS A 1154 -14.96 -8.40 -25.51
C LYS A 1154 -14.38 -7.73 -24.25
N HIS A 1155 -14.69 -6.44 -24.05
CA HIS A 1155 -14.25 -5.68 -22.87
C HIS A 1155 -14.82 -6.24 -21.57
N LEU A 1156 -16.13 -6.53 -21.54
CA LEU A 1156 -16.78 -7.12 -20.36
C LEU A 1156 -16.19 -8.51 -20.02
N PHE A 1157 -15.95 -9.35 -21.04
CA PHE A 1157 -15.37 -10.67 -20.86
C PHE A 1157 -13.89 -10.62 -20.43
N ALA A 1158 -13.11 -9.68 -20.96
CA ALA A 1158 -11.73 -9.46 -20.54
C ALA A 1158 -11.65 -8.89 -19.12
N TYR A 1159 -12.56 -8.00 -18.72
CA TYR A 1159 -12.62 -7.48 -17.35
C TYR A 1159 -12.80 -8.60 -16.32
N CYS A 1160 -13.56 -9.65 -16.67
CA CYS A 1160 -13.71 -10.82 -15.81
C CYS A 1160 -12.38 -11.56 -15.53
N SER A 1161 -11.32 -11.38 -16.33
CA SER A 1161 -10.02 -12.00 -16.07
C SER A 1161 -9.22 -11.31 -14.96
N ILE A 1162 -9.70 -10.16 -14.47
CA ILE A 1162 -9.09 -9.46 -13.33
C ILE A 1162 -9.40 -10.20 -12.02
N PHE A 1163 -10.54 -10.90 -11.97
CA PHE A 1163 -10.92 -11.67 -10.80
C PHE A 1163 -10.07 -12.95 -10.71
N PRO A 1164 -9.65 -13.33 -9.49
CA PRO A 1164 -8.99 -14.61 -9.27
C PRO A 1164 -9.83 -15.77 -9.79
N LYS A 1165 -9.16 -16.88 -10.10
CA LYS A 1165 -9.84 -18.11 -10.47
C LYS A 1165 -10.78 -18.56 -9.33
N ASP A 1166 -11.97 -19.01 -9.69
CA ASP A 1166 -13.05 -19.43 -8.77
C ASP A 1166 -13.60 -18.31 -7.86
N TYR A 1167 -13.32 -17.04 -8.17
CA TYR A 1167 -13.91 -15.89 -7.48
C TYR A 1167 -15.41 -15.76 -7.78
N GLU A 1168 -16.23 -15.75 -6.72
CA GLU A 1168 -17.67 -15.51 -6.79
C GLU A 1168 -17.92 -14.00 -6.76
N PHE A 1169 -18.42 -13.44 -7.86
CA PHE A 1169 -18.82 -12.03 -7.95
C PHE A 1169 -20.35 -11.93 -8.07
N ASP A 1170 -20.95 -10.94 -7.40
CA ASP A 1170 -22.37 -10.65 -7.59
C ASP A 1170 -22.60 -10.04 -8.98
N LYS A 1171 -23.70 -10.44 -9.63
CA LYS A 1171 -24.01 -9.98 -10.99
C LYS A 1171 -24.24 -8.46 -11.03
N LYS A 1172 -24.92 -7.89 -10.03
CA LYS A 1172 -25.20 -6.46 -10.00
C LYS A 1172 -23.92 -5.70 -9.71
N GLU A 1173 -23.10 -6.21 -8.80
CA GLU A 1173 -21.78 -5.66 -8.51
C GLU A 1173 -20.89 -5.64 -9.76
N LEU A 1174 -20.78 -6.75 -10.49
CA LEU A 1174 -20.00 -6.78 -11.74
C LEU A 1174 -20.54 -5.82 -12.81
N VAL A 1175 -21.86 -5.69 -12.92
CA VAL A 1175 -22.48 -4.71 -13.84
C VAL A 1175 -22.20 -3.28 -13.38
N LEU A 1176 -22.25 -3.00 -12.08
CA LEU A 1176 -21.89 -1.69 -11.52
C LEU A 1176 -20.42 -1.38 -11.71
N LEU A 1177 -19.54 -2.38 -11.60
CA LEU A 1177 -18.12 -2.25 -11.92
C LEU A 1177 -17.92 -1.93 -13.40
N TRP A 1178 -18.58 -2.65 -14.30
CA TRP A 1178 -18.55 -2.34 -15.74
C TRP A 1178 -19.11 -0.96 -16.07
N MET A 1179 -20.16 -0.51 -15.38
CA MET A 1179 -20.70 0.85 -15.52
C MET A 1179 -19.74 1.90 -14.95
N GLY A 1180 -19.07 1.61 -13.82
CA GLY A 1180 -18.06 2.48 -13.21
C GLY A 1180 -16.83 2.67 -14.08
N GLU A 1181 -16.42 1.63 -14.80
CA GLU A 1181 -15.34 1.66 -15.80
C GLU A 1181 -15.79 2.24 -17.16
N GLY A 1182 -17.08 2.60 -17.30
CA GLY A 1182 -17.63 3.17 -18.53
C GLY A 1182 -17.81 2.19 -19.69
N PHE A 1183 -17.84 0.88 -19.43
CA PHE A 1183 -18.08 -0.14 -20.46
C PHE A 1183 -19.57 -0.33 -20.82
N LEU A 1184 -20.49 0.12 -19.97
CA LEU A 1184 -21.95 -0.05 -20.10
C LEU A 1184 -22.73 1.26 -20.04
#